data_AF-A0A1F2YQD6-F1
#
_entry.id   AF-A0A1F2YQD6-F1
#
_cell.length_a   1.000
_cell.length_b   1.000
_cell.length_c   1.000
_cell.angle_alpha   90.00
_cell.angle_beta   90.00
_cell.angle_gamma   90.00
#
_symmetry.space_group_name_H-M   'P 1'
#
loop_
_entity.id
_entity.type
_entity.pdbx_description
1 polymer ?
#
loop_
_entity_poly.entity_id
_entity_poly.type
_entity_poly.pdbx_seq_one_letter_code
_entity_poly.pdbx_strand_id
1 'polypeptide(L)'
;MKQFLERSFWWFIALYALLGILWILFSDAVLSLLIKSPVPASGWQLGKSFTFLLVSTFFFIFIWRFFPNRHHTSSASPQDSSRKPAFKTIPPLIVFLIMGTSFFGIGITTYRQHQTIMAKQQYVALENLAKTRADNIALRLDSLRKNAQLYSKDSLLSQDFQKWLSAPPKKDTPESRQISDHFSLLRDIFGYKDITLLDSMATPIAGTTMDIKHLSKDKLKHLVTKAIRQHRIIFASLKNDKITADVHLSIIVPIYPSQNGLEDSKNAMAYVANLPANLFLNDVLTAPTPDLLDAKTHLISLTYWEKDLWPSLAERLKLIIVDQDSPREEILAPEIPAKDLNVPLEALTPKGIPMVAVAAPVQETDLVIMASIPQDSLYAPLKQMSISTLLFLVAIVAIGALIIGLWWQQKLASIRAQQYRSDLEQEKLQKKYDFLSQFANDVILIVGMDNTIIECNERTNAIYGIPREDILGTPLNSLSSNDNKPLDIGRILEKSTEDQGAVFETVHRHRNGHTFPVEISVRRGDMNGQPVYQCILRDISERKQYMDDLEKARDHYRLLLEKFPTPVWLADTTGKCNYFNAAWLDFTGKNIEYELGEGWLDGVHPDDAGTCLSTYKDALRRQDPFDMEYRLRHRDGTYRIIRDCGRPLHDSDGHFIGYIGACYDIDDIRAAEDVMRQAKLEVEALNLQLEGALRQARAATAEADRASRAKSDFLANMSHELRTPLNAILGFAEMMDKGIGGTIENLAYKEYIHHIYASGCHLLEIINDVLDLSRIESGRMQIIPESIDPEGIIREASRFLEPKIRKAVQNISINIAPDLPPIWGEPRYIKQILINLLSNASKFSPAGATLTVCAIRAQDPNMLDLSVEDPGVGMTAEQISMAVQPFAQLEHHMSKSHEGTGLGLSLVKSLAEIHHGWIRIDSSPGRGTIVHTFLPLLVVPSVGQ
;
A
#
# COMPACT_ATOMS: atom_id res chain seq x y z
N MET A 1 16.56 41.85 39.29
CA MET A 1 17.38 41.04 38.36
C MET A 1 17.75 39.65 38.91
N LYS A 2 18.25 39.51 40.14
CA LYS A 2 18.62 38.20 40.75
C LYS A 2 17.43 37.24 40.93
N GLN A 3 16.30 37.72 41.46
CA GLN A 3 15.03 36.96 41.54
C GLN A 3 14.42 36.62 40.17
N PHE A 4 14.68 37.46 39.15
CA PHE A 4 14.18 37.22 37.78
C PHE A 4 14.97 36.08 37.10
N LEU A 5 16.28 36.02 37.33
CA LEU A 5 17.15 34.93 36.89
C LEU A 5 16.85 33.60 37.60
N GLU A 6 16.57 33.62 38.91
CA GLU A 6 16.17 32.42 39.66
C GLU A 6 14.78 31.89 39.23
N ARG A 7 13.79 32.76 39.02
CA ARG A 7 12.48 32.35 38.48
C ARG A 7 12.60 31.79 37.07
N SER A 8 13.43 32.39 36.23
CA SER A 8 13.65 31.91 34.85
C SER A 8 14.29 30.52 34.85
N PHE A 9 15.25 30.25 35.75
CA PHE A 9 15.89 28.95 35.88
C PHE A 9 14.90 27.82 36.20
N TRP A 10 13.97 28.04 37.13
CA TRP A 10 12.92 27.07 37.46
C TRP A 10 11.92 26.85 36.32
N TRP A 11 11.56 27.90 35.58
CA TRP A 11 10.75 27.77 34.38
C TRP A 11 11.41 26.92 33.30
N PHE A 12 12.73 27.02 33.14
CA PHE A 12 13.46 26.17 32.19
C PHE A 12 13.55 24.72 32.64
N ILE A 13 13.73 24.46 33.94
CA ILE A 13 13.64 23.09 34.48
C ILE A 13 12.24 22.51 34.28
N ALA A 14 11.18 23.31 34.51
CA ALA A 14 9.81 22.90 34.27
C ALA A 14 9.54 22.64 32.78
N LEU A 15 10.05 23.47 31.87
CA LEU A 15 9.95 23.29 30.43
C LEU A 15 10.68 22.03 29.96
N TYR A 16 11.87 21.75 30.51
CA TYR A 16 12.61 20.53 30.24
C TYR A 16 11.88 19.28 30.75
N ALA A 17 11.33 19.34 31.97
CA ALA A 17 10.52 18.26 32.52
C ALA A 17 9.27 18.02 31.64
N LEU A 18 8.61 19.07 31.18
CA LEU A 18 7.43 19.00 30.32
C LEU A 18 7.77 18.45 28.92
N LEU A 19 8.88 18.87 28.32
CA LEU A 19 9.39 18.31 27.07
C LEU A 19 9.81 16.84 27.22
N GLY A 20 10.42 16.48 28.36
CA GLY A 20 10.75 15.10 28.70
C GLY A 20 9.51 14.21 28.86
N ILE A 21 8.46 14.73 29.52
CA ILE A 21 7.16 14.04 29.67
C ILE A 21 6.46 13.89 28.31
N LEU A 22 6.39 14.96 27.50
CA LEU A 22 5.83 14.90 26.15
C LEU A 22 6.59 13.91 25.26
N TRP A 23 7.92 13.86 25.37
CA TRP A 23 8.73 12.88 24.66
C TRP A 23 8.43 11.44 25.09
N ILE A 24 8.32 11.19 26.40
CA ILE A 24 7.96 9.86 26.93
C ILE A 24 6.58 9.43 26.40
N LEU A 25 5.61 10.35 26.34
CA LEU A 25 4.23 10.05 25.94
C LEU A 25 4.04 9.93 24.42
N PHE A 26 4.74 10.74 23.62
CA PHE A 26 4.48 10.84 22.17
C PHE A 26 5.57 10.24 21.29
N SER A 27 6.72 9.84 21.86
CA SER A 27 7.82 9.26 21.06
C SER A 27 7.35 8.05 20.25
N ASP A 28 6.52 7.16 20.81
CA ASP A 28 5.96 6.01 20.08
C ASP A 28 5.09 6.39 18.87
N ALA A 29 4.29 7.46 18.99
CA ALA A 29 3.41 7.91 17.93
C ALA A 29 4.19 8.56 16.77
N VAL A 30 5.21 9.36 17.07
CA VAL A 30 6.05 10.01 16.04
C VAL A 30 6.94 9.01 15.31
N LEU A 31 7.51 8.06 16.04
CA LEU A 31 8.40 7.03 15.50
C LEU A 31 7.65 6.01 14.64
N SER A 32 6.40 5.67 14.98
CA SER A 32 5.53 4.84 14.14
C SER A 32 5.05 5.53 12.86
N LEU A 33 4.94 6.86 12.87
CA LEU A 33 4.63 7.67 11.67
C LEU A 33 5.80 7.75 10.67
N LEU A 34 7.04 7.71 11.15
CA LEU A 34 8.25 7.88 10.32
C LEU A 34 8.78 6.58 9.71
N ILE A 35 8.49 5.41 10.29
CA ILE A 35 9.06 4.12 9.87
C ILE A 35 7.94 3.08 9.72
N LYS A 36 7.55 2.76 8.48
CA LYS A 36 6.44 1.84 8.14
C LYS A 36 6.74 0.33 8.31
N SER A 37 7.92 -0.05 8.80
CA SER A 37 8.36 -1.46 8.87
C SER A 37 8.43 -1.97 10.31
N PRO A 38 8.17 -3.27 10.58
CA PRO A 38 8.22 -3.82 11.93
C PRO A 38 9.67 -3.96 12.40
N VAL A 39 10.18 -2.93 13.09
CA VAL A 39 11.47 -3.00 13.80
C VAL A 39 11.28 -3.73 15.13
N PRO A 40 12.20 -4.61 15.58
CA PRO A 40 12.11 -5.26 16.88
C PRO A 40 12.04 -4.24 18.03
N ALA A 41 11.27 -4.54 19.09
CA ALA A 41 11.04 -3.66 20.26
C ALA A 41 12.33 -3.07 20.88
N SER A 42 13.46 -3.77 20.75
CA SER A 42 14.77 -3.32 21.25
C SER A 42 15.37 -2.14 20.47
N GLY A 43 15.16 -2.06 19.15
CA GLY A 43 15.62 -0.95 18.31
C GLY A 43 14.88 0.36 18.64
N TRP A 44 13.58 0.25 18.93
CA TRP A 44 12.73 1.38 19.35
C TRP A 44 13.19 1.99 20.67
N GLN A 45 13.55 1.17 21.66
CA GLN A 45 14.01 1.65 22.97
C GLN A 45 15.36 2.35 22.91
N LEU A 46 16.28 1.87 22.05
CA LEU A 46 17.59 2.47 21.84
C LEU A 46 17.48 3.84 21.16
N GLY A 47 16.70 3.96 20.07
CA GLY A 47 16.47 5.23 19.39
C GLY A 47 15.87 6.29 20.32
N LYS A 48 14.88 5.92 21.13
CA LYS A 48 14.30 6.81 22.15
C LYS A 48 15.31 7.29 23.19
N SER A 49 16.14 6.37 23.69
CA SER A 49 17.13 6.67 24.73
C SER A 49 18.21 7.63 24.23
N PHE A 50 18.66 7.47 22.98
CA PHE A 50 19.67 8.34 22.39
C PHE A 50 19.15 9.73 22.04
N THR A 51 17.92 9.84 21.54
CA THR A 51 17.31 11.15 21.22
C THR A 51 17.09 11.96 22.50
N PHE A 52 16.65 11.29 23.57
CA PHE A 52 16.55 11.89 24.90
C PHE A 52 17.93 12.38 25.39
N LEU A 53 18.97 11.54 25.32
CA LEU A 53 20.34 11.92 25.71
C LEU A 53 20.85 13.14 24.94
N LEU A 54 20.54 13.25 23.64
CA LEU A 54 20.97 14.35 22.78
C LEU A 54 20.30 15.67 23.18
N VAL A 55 18.99 15.64 23.40
CA VAL A 55 18.22 16.79 23.90
C VAL A 55 18.70 17.21 25.29
N SER A 56 18.93 16.26 26.20
CA SER A 56 19.47 16.54 27.53
C SER A 56 20.87 17.14 27.49
N THR A 57 21.75 16.63 26.62
CA THR A 57 23.12 17.12 26.49
C THR A 57 23.15 18.53 25.89
N PHE A 58 22.33 18.81 24.88
CA PHE A 58 22.17 20.15 24.31
C PHE A 58 21.66 21.15 25.36
N PHE A 59 20.66 20.75 26.13
CA PHE A 59 20.09 21.55 27.21
C PHE A 59 21.13 21.83 28.32
N PHE A 60 21.93 20.83 28.69
CA PHE A 60 23.01 21.00 29.66
C PHE A 60 24.09 21.97 29.17
N ILE A 61 24.52 21.85 27.91
CA ILE A 61 25.48 22.78 27.29
C ILE A 61 24.92 24.21 27.24
N PHE A 62 23.62 24.35 26.95
CA PHE A 62 22.94 25.64 26.92
C PHE A 62 22.89 26.30 28.31
N ILE A 63 22.48 25.56 29.35
CA ILE A 63 22.49 26.05 30.74
C ILE A 63 23.90 26.44 31.16
N TRP A 64 24.90 25.61 30.88
CA TRP A 64 26.29 25.88 31.27
C TRP A 64 26.87 27.12 30.58
N ARG A 65 26.46 27.40 29.34
CA ARG A 65 26.91 28.57 28.57
C ARG A 65 26.27 29.88 29.06
N PHE A 66 25.01 29.84 29.49
CA PHE A 66 24.26 31.03 29.90
C PHE A 66 24.25 31.29 31.41
N PHE A 67 24.56 30.29 32.24
CA PHE A 67 24.70 30.41 33.69
C PHE A 67 26.11 29.98 34.15
N PRO A 68 27.12 30.87 34.07
CA PRO A 68 28.44 30.56 34.59
C PRO A 68 28.41 30.48 36.13
N ASN A 69 28.94 29.38 36.68
CA ASN A 69 29.12 29.19 38.13
C ASN A 69 29.87 30.37 38.76
N ARG A 70 29.18 31.16 39.60
CA ARG A 70 29.82 32.10 40.51
C ARG A 70 29.92 31.47 41.90
N HIS A 71 31.00 30.73 42.12
CA HIS A 71 31.53 30.55 43.46
C HIS A 71 32.94 31.15 43.50
N HIS A 72 33.04 32.34 44.09
CA HIS A 72 34.12 32.73 44.99
C HIS A 72 33.79 34.09 45.62
N THR A 73 33.46 34.05 46.91
CA THR A 73 33.60 35.17 47.84
C THR A 73 34.68 34.80 48.84
N SER A 74 35.80 35.54 48.88
CA SER A 74 36.33 36.15 50.11
C SER A 74 37.67 36.86 49.83
N SER A 75 37.73 38.14 50.22
CA SER A 75 38.88 38.90 50.75
C SER A 75 40.30 38.66 50.19
N ALA A 76 40.82 39.59 49.37
CA ALA A 76 42.24 40.03 49.38
C ALA A 76 42.46 41.26 48.44
N SER A 77 43.49 42.03 48.76
CA SER A 77 43.97 43.34 48.28
C SER A 77 44.25 43.52 46.77
N PRO A 78 44.37 44.77 46.27
CA PRO A 78 44.55 45.06 44.85
C PRO A 78 46.04 45.02 44.46
N GLN A 79 46.57 43.83 44.13
CA GLN A 79 47.84 43.68 43.43
C GLN A 79 48.01 42.20 43.02
N ASP A 80 47.43 41.79 41.89
CA ASP A 80 48.03 40.81 40.97
C ASP A 80 47.12 40.66 39.73
N SER A 81 47.43 41.39 38.67
CA SER A 81 46.79 41.23 37.36
C SER A 81 47.61 40.29 36.50
N SER A 82 47.75 39.03 36.91
CA SER A 82 48.27 37.99 36.01
C SER A 82 47.78 36.60 36.45
N ARG A 83 47.32 35.80 35.48
CA ARG A 83 46.83 34.41 35.62
C ARG A 83 45.42 34.24 36.20
N LYS A 84 44.42 34.47 35.34
CA LYS A 84 43.18 33.67 35.38
C LYS A 84 43.43 32.36 34.62
N PRO A 85 42.98 31.18 35.10
CA PRO A 85 43.16 29.94 34.38
C PRO A 85 42.24 29.96 33.17
N ALA A 86 42.83 29.91 31.98
CA ALA A 86 42.11 29.62 30.75
C ALA A 86 41.62 28.16 30.83
N PHE A 87 40.46 27.93 31.41
CA PHE A 87 39.71 26.71 31.14
C PHE A 87 39.37 26.74 29.65
N LYS A 88 40.21 26.09 28.86
CA LYS A 88 40.03 25.87 27.42
C LYS A 88 38.65 25.25 27.26
N THR A 89 37.73 26.04 26.73
CA THR A 89 36.46 25.56 26.19
C THR A 89 36.82 24.44 25.23
N ILE A 90 36.55 23.20 25.61
CA ILE A 90 36.65 22.06 24.70
C ILE A 90 35.75 22.45 23.50
N PRO A 91 36.28 22.54 22.27
CA PRO A 91 35.49 23.04 21.16
C PRO A 91 34.30 22.11 20.93
N PRO A 92 33.14 22.65 20.53
CA PRO A 92 32.00 21.86 20.04
C PRO A 92 32.40 20.76 19.04
N LEU A 93 33.52 20.97 18.33
CA LEU A 93 34.20 20.02 17.46
C LEU A 93 34.49 18.65 18.11
N ILE A 94 34.94 18.59 19.37
CA ILE A 94 35.28 17.31 20.03
C ILE A 94 34.00 16.53 20.35
N VAL A 95 32.97 17.20 20.85
CA VAL A 95 31.65 16.60 21.10
C VAL A 95 31.05 16.09 19.79
N PHE A 96 31.15 16.88 18.72
CA PHE A 96 30.70 16.51 17.39
C PHE A 96 31.45 15.27 16.84
N LEU A 97 32.77 15.20 17.04
CA LEU A 97 33.60 14.06 16.63
C LEU A 97 33.22 12.77 17.38
N ILE A 98 32.98 12.86 18.70
CA ILE A 98 32.58 11.71 19.53
C ILE A 98 31.18 11.21 19.15
N MET A 99 30.25 12.13 18.89
CA MET A 99 28.91 11.75 18.43
C MET A 99 28.97 11.12 17.04
N GLY A 100 29.74 11.69 16.10
CA GLY A 100 29.90 11.15 14.75
C GLY A 100 30.45 9.73 14.74
N THR A 101 31.48 9.43 15.55
CA THR A 101 32.05 8.08 15.64
C THR A 101 31.09 7.08 16.29
N SER A 102 30.32 7.51 17.28
CA SER A 102 29.31 6.67 17.93
C SER A 102 28.12 6.36 17.00
N PHE A 103 27.62 7.34 16.25
CA PHE A 103 26.59 7.13 15.21
C PHE A 103 27.06 6.18 14.12
N PHE A 104 28.32 6.33 13.67
CA PHE A 104 28.90 5.44 12.67
C PHE A 104 29.03 4.00 13.19
N GLY A 105 29.49 3.81 14.44
CA GLY A 105 29.57 2.50 15.08
C GLY A 105 28.21 1.82 15.22
N ILE A 106 27.18 2.56 15.67
CA ILE A 106 25.81 2.04 15.81
C ILE A 106 25.21 1.71 14.43
N GLY A 107 25.42 2.56 13.42
CA GLY A 107 24.96 2.29 12.06
C GLY A 107 25.53 0.98 11.50
N ILE A 108 26.82 0.72 11.73
CA ILE A 108 27.47 -0.54 11.32
C ILE A 108 26.87 -1.74 12.05
N THR A 109 26.65 -1.64 13.36
CA THR A 109 26.11 -2.78 14.14
C THR A 109 24.67 -3.08 13.77
N THR A 110 23.83 -2.06 13.60
CA THR A 110 22.44 -2.21 13.16
C THR A 110 22.35 -2.77 11.73
N TYR A 111 23.21 -2.31 10.81
CA TYR A 111 23.30 -2.87 9.46
C TYR A 111 23.66 -4.37 9.48
N ARG A 112 24.66 -4.75 10.30
CA ARG A 112 25.04 -6.16 10.48
C ARG A 112 23.91 -7.00 11.07
N GLN A 113 23.16 -6.47 12.06
CA GLN A 113 22.01 -7.16 12.64
C GLN A 113 20.86 -7.33 11.66
N HIS A 114 20.56 -6.32 10.85
CA HIS A 114 19.51 -6.44 9.83
C HIS A 114 19.92 -7.38 8.69
N GLN A 115 21.20 -7.41 8.31
CA GLN A 115 21.71 -8.39 7.34
C GLN A 115 21.44 -9.83 7.80
N THR A 116 21.70 -10.16 9.07
CA THR A 116 21.50 -11.53 9.56
C THR A 116 20.02 -11.92 9.65
N ILE A 117 19.15 -11.00 10.06
CA ILE A 117 17.69 -11.25 10.12
C ILE A 117 17.11 -11.47 8.72
N MET A 118 17.45 -10.59 7.77
CA MET A 118 16.93 -10.67 6.40
C MET A 118 17.45 -11.92 5.68
N ALA A 119 18.73 -12.25 5.83
CA ALA A 119 19.28 -13.49 5.28
C ALA A 119 18.54 -14.70 5.83
N LYS A 120 18.27 -14.76 7.14
CA LYS A 120 17.52 -15.86 7.76
C LYS A 120 16.09 -15.99 7.23
N GLN A 121 15.38 -14.87 7.03
CA GLN A 121 14.03 -14.88 6.47
C GLN A 121 14.02 -15.40 5.02
N GLN A 122 14.96 -14.93 4.21
CA GLN A 122 15.11 -15.37 2.82
C GLN A 122 15.51 -16.84 2.71
N TYR A 123 16.35 -17.35 3.62
CA TYR A 123 16.71 -18.78 3.67
C TYR A 123 15.50 -19.66 3.97
N VAL A 124 14.66 -19.27 4.94
CA VAL A 124 13.42 -20.01 5.24
C VAL A 124 12.47 -19.99 4.04
N ALA A 125 12.40 -18.87 3.31
CA ALA A 125 11.59 -18.78 2.10
C ALA A 125 12.10 -19.70 0.97
N LEU A 126 13.41 -19.74 0.74
CA LEU A 126 14.05 -20.65 -0.22
C LEU A 126 13.88 -22.13 0.17
N GLU A 127 14.01 -22.45 1.45
CA GLU A 127 13.77 -23.81 1.97
C GLU A 127 12.33 -24.26 1.74
N ASN A 128 11.36 -23.40 2.08
CA ASN A 128 9.94 -23.68 1.85
C ASN A 128 9.64 -23.84 0.36
N LEU A 129 10.26 -23.02 -0.50
CA LEU A 129 10.12 -23.15 -1.95
C LEU A 129 10.66 -24.49 -2.45
N ALA A 130 11.90 -24.86 -2.08
CA ALA A 130 12.52 -26.12 -2.49
C ALA A 130 11.70 -27.33 -2.02
N LYS A 131 11.24 -27.31 -0.77
CA LYS A 131 10.44 -28.39 -0.17
C LYS A 131 9.07 -28.53 -0.84
N THR A 132 8.37 -27.42 -1.04
CA THR A 132 7.04 -27.43 -1.70
C THR A 132 7.13 -28.01 -3.11
N ARG A 133 8.19 -27.65 -3.85
CA ARG A 133 8.43 -28.20 -5.20
C ARG A 133 8.76 -29.69 -5.15
N ALA A 134 9.61 -30.11 -4.22
CA ALA A 134 9.95 -31.51 -4.03
C ALA A 134 8.71 -32.37 -3.70
N ASP A 135 7.84 -31.88 -2.80
CA ASP A 135 6.60 -32.55 -2.42
C ASP A 135 5.61 -32.63 -3.59
N ASN A 136 5.46 -31.56 -4.38
CA ASN A 136 4.61 -31.57 -5.58
C ASN A 136 5.07 -32.61 -6.63
N ILE A 137 6.38 -32.74 -6.84
CA ILE A 137 6.95 -33.75 -7.73
C ILE A 137 6.69 -35.15 -7.17
N ALA A 138 6.90 -35.36 -5.87
CA ALA A 138 6.64 -36.65 -5.21
C ALA A 138 5.16 -37.06 -5.32
N LEU A 139 4.22 -36.13 -5.08
CA LEU A 139 2.78 -36.38 -5.23
C LEU A 139 2.39 -36.74 -6.66
N ARG A 140 2.99 -36.06 -7.65
CA ARG A 140 2.74 -36.37 -9.06
C ARG A 140 3.20 -37.77 -9.42
N LEU A 141 4.33 -38.22 -8.87
CA LEU A 141 4.86 -39.56 -9.07
C LEU A 141 4.03 -40.63 -8.36
N ASP A 142 3.59 -40.37 -7.14
CA ASP A 142 2.70 -41.26 -6.39
C ASP A 142 1.35 -41.44 -7.11
N SER A 143 0.77 -40.37 -7.66
CA SER A 143 -0.43 -40.46 -8.50
C SER A 143 -0.23 -41.37 -9.71
N LEU A 144 0.90 -41.24 -10.41
CA LEU A 144 1.25 -42.11 -11.55
C LEU A 144 1.46 -43.57 -11.13
N ARG A 145 2.01 -43.83 -9.94
CA ARG A 145 2.22 -45.18 -9.38
C ARG A 145 0.93 -45.82 -8.82
N LYS A 146 0.04 -45.06 -8.20
CA LYS A 146 -1.26 -45.57 -7.72
C LYS A 146 -2.15 -46.00 -8.88
N ASN A 147 -2.15 -45.21 -9.95
CA ASN A 147 -2.80 -45.58 -11.20
C ASN A 147 -2.25 -46.92 -11.72
N ALA A 148 -0.93 -47.13 -11.68
CA ALA A 148 -0.28 -48.38 -12.05
C ALA A 148 -0.70 -49.59 -11.18
N GLN A 149 -0.74 -49.44 -9.85
CA GLN A 149 -1.10 -50.52 -8.92
C GLN A 149 -2.58 -50.94 -9.01
N LEU A 150 -3.48 -50.03 -9.40
CA LEU A 150 -4.88 -50.35 -9.62
C LEU A 150 -5.07 -51.38 -10.74
N TYR A 151 -4.17 -51.38 -11.74
CA TYR A 151 -4.18 -52.32 -12.86
C TYR A 151 -3.48 -53.66 -12.56
N SER A 152 -2.69 -53.77 -11.49
CA SER A 152 -1.88 -54.97 -11.18
C SER A 152 -2.50 -55.95 -10.17
N LYS A 153 -3.73 -55.70 -9.68
CA LYS A 153 -4.38 -56.48 -8.60
C LYS A 153 -5.24 -57.67 -9.07
N ASP A 154 -5.05 -58.16 -10.30
CA ASP A 154 -5.79 -59.30 -10.83
C ASP A 154 -5.17 -60.64 -10.38
N SER A 155 -5.90 -61.40 -9.57
CA SER A 155 -5.34 -62.50 -8.74
C SER A 155 -5.09 -63.82 -9.48
N LEU A 156 -5.52 -63.94 -10.74
CA LEU A 156 -5.25 -65.13 -11.56
C LEU A 156 -3.81 -65.14 -12.12
N LEU A 157 -3.21 -63.96 -12.33
CA LEU A 157 -1.89 -63.77 -12.94
C LEU A 157 -0.73 -64.24 -12.03
N SER A 158 -0.91 -64.18 -10.72
CA SER A 158 0.18 -64.41 -9.75
C SER A 158 0.60 -65.88 -9.59
N GLN A 159 -0.27 -66.86 -9.88
CA GLN A 159 0.04 -68.30 -9.72
C GLN A 159 0.68 -68.92 -10.95
N ASP A 160 0.30 -68.49 -12.16
CA ASP A 160 0.92 -68.95 -13.41
C ASP A 160 2.29 -68.29 -13.65
N PHE A 161 2.49 -67.08 -13.09
CA PHE A 161 3.77 -66.37 -13.00
C PHE A 161 4.87 -67.19 -12.31
N GLN A 162 4.55 -67.95 -11.26
CA GLN A 162 5.49 -68.82 -10.54
C GLN A 162 5.95 -70.05 -11.34
N LYS A 163 5.12 -70.56 -12.26
CA LYS A 163 5.47 -71.71 -13.12
C LYS A 163 6.43 -71.32 -14.24
N TRP A 164 6.33 -70.10 -14.76
CA TRP A 164 7.15 -69.59 -15.86
C TRP A 164 8.63 -69.32 -15.46
N LEU A 165 8.88 -68.96 -14.21
CA LEU A 165 10.21 -68.77 -13.61
C LEU A 165 11.17 -69.98 -13.71
N SER A 166 10.67 -71.18 -14.03
CA SER A 166 11.41 -72.43 -13.84
C SER A 166 12.30 -72.89 -15.02
N ALA A 167 12.28 -72.27 -16.22
CA ALA A 167 13.25 -72.60 -17.27
C ALA A 167 13.38 -71.57 -18.45
N PRO A 168 14.45 -70.75 -18.51
CA PRO A 168 14.80 -69.90 -19.67
C PRO A 168 16.07 -70.36 -20.42
N PRO A 169 16.12 -70.26 -21.77
CA PRO A 169 17.40 -70.10 -22.51
C PRO A 169 17.28 -69.18 -23.76
N LYS A 170 18.30 -68.60 -24.43
CA LYS A 170 19.77 -68.60 -24.39
C LYS A 170 20.27 -67.43 -25.28
N LYS A 171 20.93 -66.42 -24.73
CA LYS A 171 22.02 -65.65 -25.39
C LYS A 171 22.77 -64.84 -24.32
N ASP A 172 24.05 -65.15 -24.17
CA ASP A 172 24.79 -65.03 -22.92
C ASP A 172 25.75 -63.83 -22.91
N THR A 173 25.22 -62.61 -22.72
CA THR A 173 26.03 -61.48 -22.21
C THR A 173 25.43 -60.96 -20.91
N PRO A 174 26.22 -60.51 -19.92
CA PRO A 174 25.71 -60.14 -18.59
C PRO A 174 24.68 -59.01 -18.65
N GLU A 175 24.92 -58.01 -19.50
CA GLU A 175 24.01 -56.88 -19.70
C GLU A 175 22.77 -57.28 -20.50
N SER A 176 22.89 -58.15 -21.51
CA SER A 176 21.72 -58.64 -22.25
C SER A 176 20.84 -59.55 -21.39
N ARG A 177 21.42 -60.29 -20.44
CA ARG A 177 20.65 -61.05 -19.45
C ARG A 177 19.91 -60.11 -18.52
N GLN A 178 20.57 -59.13 -17.89
CA GLN A 178 19.89 -58.16 -17.01
C GLN A 178 18.75 -57.40 -17.69
N ILE A 179 18.97 -56.97 -18.94
CA ILE A 179 17.97 -56.23 -19.70
C ILE A 179 16.83 -57.16 -20.16
N SER A 180 17.16 -58.36 -20.66
CA SER A 180 16.15 -59.36 -21.05
C SER A 180 15.34 -59.84 -19.85
N ASP A 181 15.96 -60.00 -18.68
CA ASP A 181 15.31 -60.39 -17.43
C ASP A 181 14.36 -59.29 -16.96
N HIS A 182 14.78 -58.02 -17.03
CA HIS A 182 13.94 -56.88 -16.69
C HIS A 182 12.75 -56.71 -17.65
N PHE A 183 12.95 -56.88 -18.95
CA PHE A 183 11.86 -56.80 -19.93
C PHE A 183 10.90 -57.98 -19.85
N SER A 184 11.40 -59.19 -19.57
CA SER A 184 10.53 -60.34 -19.36
C SER A 184 9.70 -60.17 -18.09
N LEU A 185 10.29 -59.64 -17.02
CA LEU A 185 9.59 -59.28 -15.78
C LEU A 185 8.43 -58.30 -16.03
N LEU A 186 8.65 -57.25 -16.83
CA LEU A 186 7.61 -56.28 -17.18
C LEU A 186 6.53 -56.88 -18.11
N ARG A 187 6.89 -57.80 -19.00
CA ARG A 187 5.93 -58.52 -19.88
C ARG A 187 4.97 -59.35 -19.07
N ASP A 188 5.51 -60.00 -18.05
CA ASP A 188 4.78 -60.95 -17.23
C ASP A 188 3.97 -60.25 -16.12
N ILE A 189 4.47 -59.13 -15.56
CA ILE A 189 3.72 -58.30 -14.58
C ILE A 189 2.43 -57.72 -15.18
N PHE A 190 2.43 -57.38 -16.47
CA PHE A 190 1.32 -56.67 -17.09
C PHE A 190 0.55 -57.46 -18.17
N GLY A 191 0.88 -58.74 -18.39
CA GLY A 191 0.08 -59.68 -19.18
C GLY A 191 0.03 -59.42 -20.70
N TYR A 192 1.13 -58.96 -21.31
CA TYR A 192 1.20 -58.69 -22.76
C TYR A 192 1.92 -59.83 -23.52
N LYS A 193 1.42 -60.18 -24.71
CA LYS A 193 2.07 -61.19 -25.58
C LYS A 193 3.44 -60.73 -26.11
N ASP A 194 3.63 -59.43 -26.34
CA ASP A 194 4.90 -58.84 -26.80
C ASP A 194 5.25 -57.53 -26.12
N ILE A 195 6.55 -57.32 -25.87
CA ILE A 195 7.10 -56.02 -25.48
C ILE A 195 8.06 -55.54 -26.55
N THR A 196 7.90 -54.28 -26.97
CA THR A 196 8.86 -53.57 -27.80
C THR A 196 9.39 -52.34 -27.06
N LEU A 197 10.72 -52.27 -26.96
CA LEU A 197 11.46 -51.11 -26.49
C LEU A 197 11.46 -50.05 -27.58
N LEU A 198 10.95 -48.86 -27.28
CA LEU A 198 10.97 -47.69 -28.17
C LEU A 198 11.94 -46.64 -27.65
N ASP A 199 12.63 -45.96 -28.56
CA ASP A 199 13.39 -44.75 -28.26
C ASP A 199 12.47 -43.53 -28.03
N SER A 200 13.06 -42.39 -27.64
CA SER A 200 12.35 -41.13 -27.41
C SER A 200 11.61 -40.58 -28.64
N MET A 201 11.90 -41.12 -29.84
CA MET A 201 11.25 -40.79 -31.12
C MET A 201 10.23 -41.85 -31.55
N ALA A 202 9.86 -42.75 -30.64
CA ALA A 202 8.97 -43.90 -30.86
C ALA A 202 9.47 -44.89 -31.93
N THR A 203 10.79 -44.99 -32.11
CA THR A 203 11.44 -45.95 -33.01
C THR A 203 11.75 -47.25 -32.27
N PRO A 204 11.43 -48.44 -32.83
CA PRO A 204 11.75 -49.72 -32.19
C PRO A 204 13.26 -49.97 -32.04
N ILE A 205 13.72 -50.20 -30.82
CA ILE A 205 15.11 -50.55 -30.48
C ILE A 205 15.29 -52.07 -30.32
N ALA A 206 14.37 -52.75 -29.60
CA ALA A 206 14.42 -54.20 -29.33
C ALA A 206 13.00 -54.76 -29.06
N GLY A 207 12.72 -56.05 -29.33
CA GLY A 207 11.40 -56.65 -29.06
C GLY A 207 11.30 -58.16 -29.31
N THR A 208 10.24 -58.80 -28.81
CA THR A 208 10.08 -60.27 -28.71
C THR A 208 9.51 -60.99 -29.94
N THR A 209 8.73 -60.35 -30.84
CA THR A 209 8.28 -60.94 -32.12
C THR A 209 8.15 -59.92 -33.27
N MET A 210 7.86 -60.42 -34.50
CA MET A 210 7.87 -59.71 -35.80
C MET A 210 6.71 -58.73 -36.05
N ASP A 211 5.58 -58.77 -35.33
CA ASP A 211 4.34 -58.07 -35.72
C ASP A 211 4.40 -56.53 -35.62
N ILE A 212 5.15 -55.97 -34.66
CA ILE A 212 5.23 -54.52 -34.43
C ILE A 212 6.19 -53.84 -35.43
N LYS A 213 7.08 -54.60 -36.08
CA LYS A 213 8.02 -54.07 -37.09
C LYS A 213 7.32 -53.58 -38.37
N HIS A 214 6.06 -53.95 -38.59
CA HIS A 214 5.27 -53.56 -39.77
C HIS A 214 4.50 -52.24 -39.61
N LEU A 215 4.49 -51.63 -38.42
CA LEU A 215 3.88 -50.31 -38.19
C LEU A 215 4.86 -49.19 -38.55
N SER A 216 4.40 -48.18 -39.31
CA SER A 216 5.24 -47.02 -39.63
C SER A 216 5.60 -46.22 -38.37
N LYS A 217 6.79 -45.60 -38.38
CA LYS A 217 7.30 -44.77 -37.28
C LYS A 217 6.30 -43.69 -36.83
N ASP A 218 5.63 -43.04 -37.79
CA ASP A 218 4.63 -42.01 -37.51
C ASP A 218 3.39 -42.56 -36.79
N LYS A 219 2.99 -43.80 -37.12
CA LYS A 219 1.82 -44.45 -36.52
C LYS A 219 2.12 -44.91 -35.09
N LEU A 220 3.32 -45.45 -34.84
CA LEU A 220 3.80 -45.77 -33.49
C LEU A 220 3.94 -44.51 -32.63
N LYS A 221 4.52 -43.44 -33.18
CA LYS A 221 4.62 -42.13 -32.51
C LYS A 221 3.24 -41.58 -32.15
N HIS A 222 2.29 -41.61 -33.09
CA HIS A 222 0.92 -41.17 -32.83
C HIS A 222 0.24 -41.98 -31.72
N LEU A 223 0.40 -43.31 -31.70
CA LEU A 223 -0.21 -44.18 -30.68
C LEU A 223 0.37 -43.92 -29.28
N VAL A 224 1.68 -43.76 -29.17
CA VAL A 224 2.36 -43.40 -27.91
C VAL A 224 1.92 -42.03 -27.42
N THR A 225 1.95 -41.00 -28.28
CA THR A 225 1.51 -39.64 -27.92
C THR A 225 0.04 -39.61 -27.51
N LYS A 226 -0.82 -40.35 -28.21
CA LYS A 226 -2.25 -40.48 -27.88
C LYS A 226 -2.46 -41.11 -26.51
N ALA A 227 -1.74 -42.19 -26.19
CA ALA A 227 -1.88 -42.87 -24.90
C ALA A 227 -1.37 -42.05 -23.70
N ILE A 228 -0.31 -41.25 -23.89
CA ILE A 228 0.17 -40.27 -22.89
C ILE A 228 -0.90 -39.21 -22.62
N ARG A 229 -1.46 -38.59 -23.68
CA ARG A 229 -2.54 -37.58 -23.54
C ARG A 229 -3.80 -38.16 -22.87
N GLN A 230 -4.07 -39.45 -23.10
CA GLN A 230 -5.22 -40.16 -22.54
C GLN A 230 -4.97 -40.78 -21.16
N HIS A 231 -3.84 -40.51 -20.51
CA HIS A 231 -3.50 -40.99 -19.16
C HIS A 231 -3.45 -42.53 -19.00
N ARG A 232 -3.13 -43.27 -20.08
CA ARG A 232 -3.06 -44.74 -20.08
C ARG A 232 -1.66 -45.25 -19.76
N ILE A 233 -1.12 -44.85 -18.60
CA ILE A 233 0.24 -45.21 -18.15
C ILE A 233 0.14 -46.28 -17.07
N ILE A 234 0.83 -47.41 -17.27
CA ILE A 234 0.75 -48.59 -16.38
C ILE A 234 1.95 -48.67 -15.45
N PHE A 235 3.06 -47.99 -15.75
CA PHE A 235 4.19 -47.85 -14.84
C PHE A 235 4.95 -46.58 -15.20
N ALA A 236 5.40 -45.83 -14.20
CA ALA A 236 6.19 -44.63 -14.36
C ALA A 236 7.30 -44.62 -13.30
N SER A 237 8.55 -44.52 -13.75
CA SER A 237 9.72 -44.41 -12.89
C SER A 237 10.65 -43.35 -13.46
N LEU A 238 11.08 -42.41 -12.62
CA LEU A 238 12.21 -41.55 -12.97
C LEU A 238 13.49 -42.36 -12.85
N LYS A 239 14.29 -42.35 -13.91
CA LYS A 239 15.66 -42.86 -13.91
C LYS A 239 16.60 -41.80 -14.46
N ASN A 240 17.80 -41.80 -13.91
CA ASN A 240 18.90 -41.02 -14.45
C ASN A 240 19.59 -41.85 -15.54
N ASP A 241 19.74 -41.32 -16.76
CA ASP A 241 20.47 -42.01 -17.82
C ASP A 241 21.98 -41.86 -17.60
N LYS A 242 22.65 -43.00 -17.42
CA LYS A 242 24.08 -43.10 -17.11
C LYS A 242 24.99 -42.51 -18.19
N ILE A 243 24.50 -42.30 -19.40
CA ILE A 243 25.28 -41.81 -20.56
C ILE A 243 25.01 -40.34 -20.85
N THR A 244 23.76 -39.89 -20.70
CA THR A 244 23.35 -38.52 -21.05
C THR A 244 23.27 -37.57 -19.86
N ALA A 245 23.26 -38.08 -18.62
CA ALA A 245 22.97 -37.35 -17.39
C ALA A 245 21.59 -36.69 -17.33
N ASP A 246 20.75 -36.97 -18.34
CA ASP A 246 19.38 -36.50 -18.41
C ASP A 246 18.47 -37.39 -17.53
N VAL A 247 17.50 -36.75 -16.88
CA VAL A 247 16.47 -37.37 -16.05
C VAL A 247 15.33 -37.72 -16.95
N HIS A 248 15.03 -39.01 -16.99
CA HIS A 248 14.10 -39.60 -17.92
C HIS A 248 12.96 -40.26 -17.18
N LEU A 249 11.74 -40.05 -17.68
CA LEU A 249 10.60 -40.83 -17.24
C LEU A 249 10.50 -42.08 -18.10
N SER A 250 10.80 -43.24 -17.50
CA SER A 250 10.49 -44.54 -18.12
C SER A 250 9.02 -44.83 -17.93
N ILE A 251 8.27 -44.88 -19.02
CA ILE A 251 6.84 -45.19 -19.00
C ILE A 251 6.53 -46.49 -19.74
N ILE A 252 5.57 -47.23 -19.19
CA ILE A 252 4.99 -48.40 -19.81
C ILE A 252 3.61 -48.05 -20.34
N VAL A 253 3.42 -48.23 -21.64
CA VAL A 253 2.19 -47.88 -22.35
C VAL A 253 1.67 -49.09 -23.13
N PRO A 254 0.39 -49.46 -22.98
CA PRO A 254 -0.22 -50.51 -23.78
C PRO A 254 -0.49 -50.02 -25.20
N ILE A 255 -0.05 -50.78 -26.21
CA ILE A 255 -0.33 -50.50 -27.62
C ILE A 255 -1.26 -51.58 -28.18
N TYR A 256 -2.39 -51.15 -28.74
CA TYR A 256 -3.34 -52.03 -29.41
C TYR A 256 -3.25 -51.82 -30.93
N PRO A 257 -2.54 -52.67 -31.68
CA PRO A 257 -2.47 -52.54 -33.13
C PRO A 257 -3.82 -52.94 -33.75
N SER A 258 -4.55 -51.98 -34.30
CA SER A 258 -5.80 -52.26 -35.04
C SER A 258 -5.46 -52.71 -36.47
N GLN A 259 -5.80 -53.95 -36.82
CA GLN A 259 -6.19 -54.33 -38.18
C GLN A 259 -7.39 -55.28 -38.12
N ASN A 260 -8.47 -54.90 -38.80
CA ASN A 260 -9.61 -55.74 -39.19
C ASN A 260 -10.31 -56.54 -38.06
N GLY A 261 -11.20 -55.87 -37.32
CA GLY A 261 -12.50 -56.45 -36.96
C GLY A 261 -12.59 -57.60 -35.94
N LEU A 262 -11.52 -57.94 -35.21
CA LEU A 262 -11.60 -58.81 -34.03
C LEU A 262 -10.86 -58.13 -32.87
N GLU A 263 -11.61 -57.67 -31.87
CA GLU A 263 -11.17 -56.74 -30.81
C GLU A 263 -10.45 -57.40 -29.62
N ASP A 264 -9.97 -58.64 -29.72
CA ASP A 264 -9.72 -59.46 -28.52
C ASP A 264 -8.30 -60.02 -28.32
N SER A 265 -7.26 -59.26 -28.66
CA SER A 265 -5.91 -59.67 -28.22
C SER A 265 -4.98 -58.51 -27.87
N LYS A 266 -4.67 -58.40 -26.57
CA LYS A 266 -3.61 -57.56 -25.97
C LYS A 266 -2.23 -57.98 -26.54
N ASN A 267 -1.85 -57.45 -27.71
CA ASN A 267 -0.68 -57.96 -28.44
C ASN A 267 0.60 -57.13 -28.35
N ALA A 268 0.64 -55.93 -27.74
CA ALA A 268 1.88 -55.17 -27.68
C ALA A 268 1.98 -54.18 -26.51
N MET A 269 3.11 -54.19 -25.79
CA MET A 269 3.51 -53.13 -24.86
C MET A 269 4.64 -52.30 -25.49
N ALA A 270 4.55 -50.98 -25.43
CA ALA A 270 5.69 -50.12 -25.64
C ALA A 270 6.29 -49.67 -24.31
N TYR A 271 7.55 -50.02 -24.10
CA TYR A 271 8.37 -49.34 -23.11
C TYR A 271 9.02 -48.16 -23.82
N VAL A 272 8.62 -46.94 -23.46
CA VAL A 272 9.28 -45.74 -23.97
C VAL A 272 10.39 -45.41 -22.99
N ALA A 273 11.61 -45.68 -23.41
CA ALA A 273 12.79 -45.21 -22.70
C ALA A 273 12.94 -43.71 -22.97
N ASN A 274 13.31 -42.95 -21.95
CA ASN A 274 13.86 -41.61 -22.13
C ASN A 274 12.86 -40.52 -22.58
N LEU A 275 11.74 -40.38 -21.86
CA LEU A 275 10.91 -39.18 -21.97
C LEU A 275 11.61 -38.00 -21.23
N PRO A 276 11.93 -36.88 -21.90
CA PRO A 276 12.67 -35.78 -21.29
C PRO A 276 11.85 -35.01 -20.24
N ALA A 277 12.52 -34.59 -19.16
CA ALA A 277 11.96 -33.89 -18.00
C ALA A 277 11.06 -32.68 -18.33
N ASN A 278 11.43 -31.94 -19.39
CA ASN A 278 10.71 -30.76 -19.85
C ASN A 278 9.27 -31.05 -20.34
N LEU A 279 8.94 -32.29 -20.71
CA LEU A 279 7.60 -32.63 -21.19
C LEU A 279 6.62 -32.94 -20.06
N PHE A 280 7.09 -33.19 -18.83
CA PHE A 280 6.23 -33.65 -17.72
C PHE A 280 6.42 -32.93 -16.39
N LEU A 281 7.51 -32.16 -16.19
CA LEU A 281 7.76 -31.39 -14.97
C LEU A 281 7.72 -29.88 -15.17
N ASN A 282 7.53 -29.38 -16.39
CA ASN A 282 7.65 -27.96 -16.71
C ASN A 282 6.72 -27.11 -15.83
N ASP A 283 5.43 -27.46 -15.78
CA ASP A 283 4.42 -26.71 -15.02
C ASP A 283 4.70 -26.68 -13.50
N VAL A 284 5.36 -27.72 -12.98
CA VAL A 284 5.71 -27.84 -11.56
C VAL A 284 7.02 -27.13 -11.24
N LEU A 285 7.90 -26.89 -12.22
CA LEU A 285 9.18 -26.21 -12.04
C LEU A 285 9.11 -24.71 -12.37
N THR A 286 8.23 -24.28 -13.28
CA THR A 286 8.19 -22.90 -13.79
C THR A 286 7.10 -22.01 -13.18
N ALA A 287 6.17 -22.55 -12.38
CA ALA A 287 5.12 -21.72 -11.78
C ALA A 287 5.74 -20.60 -10.90
N PRO A 288 5.35 -19.33 -11.02
CA PRO A 288 5.93 -18.26 -10.20
C PRO A 288 5.45 -18.32 -8.73
N THR A 289 6.33 -18.00 -7.78
CA THR A 289 5.98 -17.78 -6.37
C THR A 289 6.01 -16.28 -6.02
N PRO A 290 4.95 -15.70 -5.42
CA PRO A 290 4.82 -14.25 -5.23
C PRO A 290 5.95 -13.58 -4.44
N ASP A 291 6.56 -14.30 -3.49
CA ASP A 291 7.47 -13.72 -2.51
C ASP A 291 8.96 -13.74 -2.94
N LEU A 292 9.29 -14.40 -4.05
CA LEU A 292 10.66 -14.68 -4.50
C LEU A 292 10.76 -14.60 -6.03
N LEU A 293 10.55 -13.40 -6.59
CA LEU A 293 10.50 -13.16 -8.05
C LEU A 293 11.81 -13.52 -8.78
N ASP A 294 12.97 -13.44 -8.10
CA ASP A 294 14.29 -13.75 -8.68
C ASP A 294 14.78 -15.18 -8.38
N ALA A 295 14.01 -15.99 -7.64
CA ALA A 295 14.44 -17.33 -7.26
C ALA A 295 14.26 -18.33 -8.41
N LYS A 296 15.30 -19.12 -8.67
CA LYS A 296 15.32 -20.18 -9.68
C LYS A 296 15.35 -21.56 -9.02
N THR A 297 14.61 -22.52 -9.56
CA THR A 297 14.58 -23.91 -9.07
C THR A 297 15.20 -24.89 -10.06
N HIS A 298 16.06 -25.78 -9.57
CA HIS A 298 16.80 -26.76 -10.36
C HIS A 298 16.58 -28.17 -9.79
N LEU A 299 16.55 -29.20 -10.64
CA LEU A 299 16.43 -30.61 -10.24
C LEU A 299 17.78 -31.33 -10.43
N ILE A 300 18.28 -31.99 -9.39
CA ILE A 300 19.63 -32.56 -9.32
C ILE A 300 19.56 -34.03 -8.82
N SER A 301 20.48 -34.89 -9.26
CA SER A 301 20.57 -36.31 -8.84
C SER A 301 21.74 -36.56 -7.87
N LEU A 302 21.49 -37.31 -6.79
CA LEU A 302 22.44 -37.61 -5.71
C LEU A 302 23.41 -38.76 -6.04
N THR A 303 23.11 -39.63 -7.02
CA THR A 303 23.82 -40.91 -7.24
C THR A 303 25.21 -40.78 -7.87
N TYR A 304 25.65 -39.58 -8.27
CA TYR A 304 26.96 -39.33 -8.91
C TYR A 304 27.93 -38.48 -8.06
N TRP A 305 27.68 -38.38 -6.75
CA TRP A 305 28.50 -37.59 -5.84
C TRP A 305 29.73 -38.33 -5.26
N GLU A 306 30.04 -39.55 -5.72
CA GLU A 306 31.20 -40.34 -5.23
C GLU A 306 32.53 -39.91 -5.88
N LYS A 307 33.22 -39.02 -5.16
CA LYS A 307 34.66 -38.68 -5.01
C LYS A 307 35.78 -38.95 -6.05
N ASP A 308 35.66 -39.73 -7.12
CA ASP A 308 36.88 -40.18 -7.87
C ASP A 308 36.98 -39.83 -9.38
N LEU A 309 36.16 -38.94 -9.93
CA LEU A 309 36.31 -38.47 -11.32
C LEU A 309 36.07 -36.97 -11.42
N TRP A 310 37.11 -36.16 -11.23
CA TRP A 310 37.00 -34.69 -11.29
C TRP A 310 37.53 -34.02 -12.60
N PRO A 311 38.47 -34.57 -13.37
CA PRO A 311 38.93 -33.87 -14.59
C PRO A 311 38.09 -34.11 -15.86
N SER A 312 37.30 -35.18 -15.95
CA SER A 312 36.54 -35.54 -17.17
C SER A 312 35.01 -35.49 -17.00
N LEU A 313 34.54 -35.14 -15.80
CA LEU A 313 33.12 -35.07 -15.46
C LEU A 313 32.54 -33.66 -15.54
N ALA A 314 33.35 -32.60 -15.48
CA ALA A 314 32.89 -31.22 -15.68
C ALA A 314 32.29 -31.01 -17.09
N GLU A 315 32.78 -31.75 -18.10
CA GLU A 315 32.18 -31.79 -19.45
C GLU A 315 30.95 -32.72 -19.56
N ARG A 316 30.71 -33.60 -18.58
CA ARG A 316 29.67 -34.63 -18.60
C ARG A 316 28.54 -34.40 -17.59
N LEU A 317 28.70 -33.50 -16.64
CA LEU A 317 27.65 -33.02 -15.75
C LEU A 317 26.77 -32.02 -16.51
N LYS A 318 26.01 -32.53 -17.49
CA LYS A 318 24.90 -31.80 -18.09
C LYS A 318 23.81 -31.65 -17.01
N LEU A 319 23.89 -30.56 -16.27
CA LEU A 319 22.82 -30.09 -15.40
C LEU A 319 21.55 -29.88 -16.23
N ILE A 320 20.44 -30.51 -15.82
CA ILE A 320 19.15 -30.36 -16.50
C ILE A 320 18.58 -29.00 -16.11
N ILE A 321 18.70 -28.05 -17.03
CA ILE A 321 18.09 -26.74 -16.91
C ILE A 321 16.72 -26.81 -17.56
N VAL A 322 15.66 -26.80 -16.75
CA VAL A 322 14.29 -26.57 -17.22
C VAL A 322 14.03 -25.07 -17.12
N ASP A 323 14.61 -24.32 -18.04
CA ASP A 323 14.25 -22.94 -18.33
C ASP A 323 14.27 -22.82 -19.86
N GLN A 324 13.14 -22.46 -20.48
CA GLN A 324 13.01 -22.47 -21.93
C GLN A 324 13.80 -21.33 -22.60
N ASP A 325 14.20 -20.30 -21.83
CA ASP A 325 14.75 -19.06 -22.36
C ASP A 325 16.17 -18.72 -21.92
N SER A 326 16.83 -19.55 -21.09
CA SER A 326 18.16 -19.22 -20.56
C SER A 326 19.26 -20.17 -21.05
N PRO A 327 20.31 -19.68 -21.75
CA PRO A 327 21.39 -20.52 -22.25
C PRO A 327 22.22 -21.06 -21.09
N ARG A 328 22.11 -22.37 -20.82
CA ARG A 328 23.10 -23.22 -20.13
C ARG A 328 23.89 -22.54 -19.01
N GLU A 329 23.23 -22.00 -17.98
CA GLU A 329 23.91 -21.55 -16.76
C GLU A 329 24.08 -22.75 -15.80
N GLU A 330 25.26 -23.39 -15.85
CA GLU A 330 25.64 -24.46 -14.91
C GLU A 330 25.89 -23.90 -13.50
N ILE A 331 25.09 -24.26 -12.50
CA ILE A 331 25.42 -23.89 -11.13
C ILE A 331 26.54 -24.81 -10.63
N LEU A 332 27.71 -24.25 -10.32
CA LEU A 332 28.80 -24.98 -9.66
C LEU A 332 28.43 -25.15 -8.18
N ALA A 333 27.86 -26.31 -7.84
CA ALA A 333 27.51 -26.65 -6.47
C ALA A 333 28.77 -27.12 -5.69
N PRO A 334 29.03 -26.63 -4.46
CA PRO A 334 30.06 -27.20 -3.58
C PRO A 334 29.68 -28.63 -3.15
N GLU A 335 30.64 -29.48 -2.79
CA GLU A 335 30.42 -30.83 -2.21
C GLU A 335 29.30 -30.80 -1.13
N ILE A 336 28.10 -31.32 -1.42
CA ILE A 336 26.95 -31.34 -0.49
C ILE A 336 26.92 -32.71 0.20
N PRO A 337 27.26 -32.81 1.50
CA PRO A 337 27.03 -34.04 2.26
C PRO A 337 25.52 -34.28 2.39
N ALA A 338 25.06 -35.53 2.30
CA ALA A 338 23.65 -35.89 2.51
C ALA A 338 23.07 -35.43 3.87
N LYS A 339 23.93 -35.06 4.83
CA LYS A 339 23.58 -34.54 6.14
C LYS A 339 23.17 -33.05 6.15
N ASP A 340 23.45 -32.32 5.07
CA ASP A 340 23.26 -30.86 4.95
C ASP A 340 22.10 -30.48 4.01
N LEU A 341 21.19 -31.42 3.72
CA LEU A 341 19.94 -31.15 3.03
C LEU A 341 19.06 -30.20 3.89
N ASN A 342 18.45 -29.20 3.26
CA ASN A 342 17.72 -28.08 3.87
C ASN A 342 18.58 -27.04 4.60
N VAL A 343 19.90 -27.02 4.38
CA VAL A 343 20.80 -25.97 4.88
C VAL A 343 21.12 -24.97 3.75
N PRO A 344 21.23 -23.66 4.02
CA PRO A 344 21.70 -22.70 3.03
C PRO A 344 23.15 -22.97 2.61
N LEU A 345 23.34 -23.07 1.31
CA LEU A 345 24.61 -23.33 0.62
C LEU A 345 25.00 -22.10 -0.19
N GLU A 346 26.28 -21.75 -0.17
CA GLU A 346 26.82 -20.73 -1.08
C GLU A 346 27.28 -21.42 -2.36
N ALA A 347 26.75 -21.00 -3.50
CA ALA A 347 27.06 -21.53 -4.82
C ALA A 347 27.55 -20.41 -5.76
N LEU A 348 28.23 -20.77 -6.84
CA LEU A 348 28.66 -19.82 -7.87
C LEU A 348 28.09 -20.23 -9.23
N THR A 349 27.64 -19.25 -10.00
CA THR A 349 27.35 -19.46 -11.43
C THR A 349 28.66 -19.57 -12.24
N PRO A 350 28.65 -20.05 -13.51
CA PRO A 350 29.86 -20.14 -14.33
C PRO A 350 30.47 -18.77 -14.63
N LYS A 351 29.65 -17.73 -14.53
CA LYS A 351 30.03 -16.32 -14.69
C LYS A 351 30.61 -15.72 -13.40
N GLY A 352 30.77 -16.51 -12.34
CA GLY A 352 31.31 -16.07 -11.05
C GLY A 352 30.35 -15.26 -10.19
N ILE A 353 29.05 -15.28 -10.49
CA ILE A 353 28.03 -14.60 -9.66
C ILE A 353 27.74 -15.47 -8.44
N PRO A 354 27.90 -14.96 -7.21
CA PRO A 354 27.59 -15.71 -6.00
C PRO A 354 26.07 -15.84 -5.80
N MET A 355 25.64 -17.04 -5.46
CA MET A 355 24.26 -17.44 -5.27
C MET A 355 24.11 -18.05 -3.88
N VAL A 356 22.93 -17.89 -3.28
CA VAL A 356 22.52 -18.68 -2.13
C VAL A 356 21.54 -19.73 -2.62
N ALA A 357 21.74 -20.99 -2.25
CA ALA A 357 20.89 -22.10 -2.62
C ALA A 357 20.45 -22.92 -1.40
N VAL A 358 19.26 -23.52 -1.47
CA VAL A 358 18.77 -24.51 -0.50
C VAL A 358 18.31 -25.74 -1.27
N ALA A 359 18.70 -26.92 -0.78
CA ALA A 359 18.45 -28.21 -1.42
C ALA A 359 17.48 -29.06 -0.60
N ALA A 360 16.38 -29.53 -1.20
CA ALA A 360 15.37 -30.38 -0.57
C ALA A 360 15.18 -31.72 -1.33
N PRO A 361 15.16 -32.87 -0.65
CA PRO A 361 15.04 -34.18 -1.30
C PRO A 361 13.62 -34.45 -1.82
N VAL A 362 13.52 -35.07 -2.98
CA VAL A 362 12.26 -35.60 -3.53
C VAL A 362 12.04 -37.00 -2.97
N GLN A 363 10.99 -37.18 -2.17
CA GLN A 363 10.72 -38.43 -1.46
C GLN A 363 10.66 -39.65 -2.41
N GLU A 364 11.23 -40.77 -1.97
CA GLU A 364 11.27 -42.04 -2.71
C GLU A 364 12.02 -42.00 -4.06
N THR A 365 12.94 -41.05 -4.22
CA THR A 365 13.83 -40.93 -5.37
C THR A 365 15.24 -40.48 -4.94
N ASP A 366 16.23 -40.65 -5.81
CA ASP A 366 17.61 -40.14 -5.59
C ASP A 366 17.75 -38.67 -6.03
N LEU A 367 16.66 -37.92 -6.13
CA LEU A 367 16.64 -36.56 -6.68
C LEU A 367 16.44 -35.50 -5.59
N VAL A 368 16.96 -34.31 -5.86
CA VAL A 368 16.93 -33.15 -4.96
C VAL A 368 16.54 -31.92 -5.78
N ILE A 369 15.65 -31.10 -5.23
CA ILE A 369 15.33 -29.77 -5.76
C ILE A 369 16.22 -28.74 -5.08
N MET A 370 16.92 -27.93 -5.86
CA MET A 370 17.72 -26.80 -5.42
C MET A 370 17.02 -25.49 -5.80
N ALA A 371 16.59 -24.72 -4.80
CA ALA A 371 16.13 -23.35 -5.01
C ALA A 371 17.29 -22.37 -4.77
N SER A 372 17.54 -21.46 -5.69
CA SER A 372 18.66 -20.52 -5.62
C SER A 372 18.28 -19.08 -5.97
N ILE A 373 18.98 -18.11 -5.38
CA ILE A 373 18.81 -16.68 -5.66
C ILE A 373 20.18 -15.99 -5.71
N PRO A 374 20.38 -14.95 -6.57
CA PRO A 374 21.59 -14.14 -6.54
C PRO A 374 21.81 -13.47 -5.18
N GLN A 375 23.05 -13.51 -4.68
CA GLN A 375 23.40 -12.91 -3.39
C GLN A 375 23.18 -11.39 -3.37
N ASP A 376 23.32 -10.71 -4.51
CA ASP A 376 23.03 -9.27 -4.62
C ASP A 376 21.53 -8.96 -4.45
N SER A 377 20.65 -9.82 -5.00
CA SER A 377 19.20 -9.70 -4.82
C SER A 377 18.78 -9.97 -3.37
N LEU A 378 19.51 -10.84 -2.66
CA LEU A 378 19.29 -11.13 -1.24
C LEU A 378 19.39 -9.88 -0.34
N TYR A 379 20.28 -8.94 -0.70
CA TYR A 379 20.56 -7.73 0.07
C TYR A 379 20.11 -6.43 -0.62
N ALA A 380 19.44 -6.50 -1.76
CA ALA A 380 18.98 -5.31 -2.49
C ALA A 380 18.13 -4.34 -1.62
N PRO A 381 17.18 -4.81 -0.78
CA PRO A 381 16.44 -3.92 0.12
C PRO A 381 17.33 -3.22 1.18
N LEU A 382 18.38 -3.91 1.64
CA LEU A 382 19.35 -3.36 2.60
C LEU A 382 20.25 -2.29 1.97
N LYS A 383 20.58 -2.44 0.69
CA LYS A 383 21.35 -1.44 -0.06
C LYS A 383 20.59 -0.11 -0.20
N GLN A 384 19.26 -0.17 -0.36
CA GLN A 384 18.44 1.04 -0.43
C GLN A 384 18.36 1.74 0.94
N MET A 385 18.20 0.99 2.03
CA MET A 385 18.23 1.54 3.41
C MET A 385 19.61 2.10 3.80
N SER A 386 20.71 1.52 3.32
CA SER A 386 22.06 2.01 3.64
C SER A 386 22.37 3.34 2.96
N ILE A 387 21.91 3.54 1.72
CA ILE A 387 22.03 4.81 0.99
C ILE A 387 21.25 5.93 1.70
N SER A 388 20.01 5.68 2.12
CA SER A 388 19.22 6.69 2.85
C SER A 388 19.86 7.05 4.20
N THR A 389 20.43 6.06 4.90
CA THR A 389 21.13 6.30 6.17
C THR A 389 22.41 7.11 5.98
N LEU A 390 23.16 6.85 4.89
CA LEU A 390 24.37 7.60 4.54
C LEU A 390 24.02 9.07 4.21
N LEU A 391 22.97 9.31 3.42
CA LEU A 391 22.50 10.66 3.09
C LEU A 391 22.09 11.44 4.34
N PHE A 392 21.41 10.79 5.28
CA PHE A 392 21.04 11.40 6.56
C PHE A 392 22.28 11.77 7.40
N LEU A 393 23.30 10.91 7.44
CA LEU A 393 24.54 11.18 8.16
C LEU A 393 25.32 12.36 7.53
N VAL A 394 25.37 12.42 6.20
CA VAL A 394 25.98 13.55 5.47
C VAL A 394 25.24 14.86 5.77
N ALA A 395 23.90 14.84 5.85
CA ALA A 395 23.11 16.01 6.20
C ALA A 395 23.44 16.53 7.62
N ILE A 396 23.58 15.64 8.60
CA ILE A 396 23.98 16.02 9.97
C ILE A 396 25.37 16.66 9.98
N VAL A 397 26.32 16.12 9.21
CA VAL A 397 27.67 16.67 9.10
C VAL A 397 27.67 18.05 8.43
N ALA A 398 26.89 18.23 7.37
CA ALA A 398 26.74 19.52 6.71
C ALA A 398 26.15 20.59 7.65
N ILE A 399 25.12 20.23 8.43
CA ILE A 399 24.51 21.12 9.43
C ILE A 399 25.52 21.50 10.52
N GLY A 400 26.29 20.53 11.02
CA GLY A 400 27.36 20.77 12.00
C GLY A 400 28.44 21.74 11.49
N ALA A 401 28.90 21.56 10.25
CA ALA A 401 29.88 22.42 9.62
C ALA A 401 29.36 23.86 9.41
N LEU A 402 28.09 24.01 9.01
CA LEU A 402 27.43 25.31 8.87
C LEU A 402 27.40 26.09 10.19
N ILE A 403 27.01 25.42 11.29
CA ILE A 403 26.95 26.03 12.62
C ILE A 403 28.33 26.50 13.08
N ILE A 404 29.37 25.69 12.87
CA ILE A 404 30.75 26.05 13.21
C ILE A 404 31.25 27.24 12.37
N GLY A 405 30.90 27.27 11.08
CA GLY A 405 31.23 28.39 10.19
C GLY A 405 30.61 29.71 10.64
N LEU A 406 29.32 29.69 10.98
CA LEU A 406 28.61 30.87 11.49
C LEU A 406 29.21 31.37 12.82
N TRP A 407 29.55 30.45 13.73
CA TRP A 407 30.21 30.80 14.98
C TRP A 407 31.59 31.46 14.77
N TRP A 408 32.38 30.96 13.82
CA TRP A 408 33.71 31.49 13.51
C TRP A 408 33.63 32.90 12.90
N GLN A 409 32.67 33.13 12.00
CA GLN A 409 32.41 34.45 11.43
C GLN A 409 32.05 35.49 12.49
N GLN A 410 31.18 35.13 13.43
CA GLN A 410 30.74 36.04 14.50
C GLN A 410 31.91 36.46 15.40
N LYS A 411 32.86 35.55 15.65
CA LYS A 411 34.03 35.83 16.49
C LYS A 411 35.04 36.77 15.82
N LEU A 412 35.28 36.63 14.52
CA LEU A 412 36.14 37.54 13.76
C LEU A 412 35.58 38.97 13.69
N ALA A 413 34.27 39.12 13.58
CA ALA A 413 33.61 40.43 13.57
C ALA A 413 33.80 41.19 14.90
N SER A 414 33.73 40.50 16.04
CA SER A 414 33.91 41.14 17.36
C SER A 414 35.30 41.74 17.58
N ILE A 415 36.35 41.14 17.02
CA ILE A 415 37.73 41.58 17.22
C ILE A 415 38.01 42.85 16.40
N ARG A 416 37.51 42.92 15.15
CA ARG A 416 37.68 44.09 14.28
C ARG A 416 36.93 45.33 14.79
N ALA A 417 35.78 45.14 15.43
CA ALA A 417 34.97 46.23 15.97
C ALA A 417 35.62 46.95 17.15
N GLN A 418 36.53 46.29 17.88
CA GLN A 418 37.16 46.86 19.07
C GLN A 418 38.31 47.81 18.75
N GLN A 419 39.13 47.49 17.74
CA GLN A 419 40.25 48.34 17.31
C GLN A 419 39.76 49.62 16.62
N TYR A 420 38.68 49.55 15.85
CA TYR A 420 38.08 50.71 15.17
C TYR A 420 37.47 51.76 16.13
N ARG A 421 37.12 51.39 17.37
CA ARG A 421 36.43 52.30 18.30
C ARG A 421 37.34 53.36 18.93
N SER A 422 38.62 53.07 19.14
CA SER A 422 39.56 53.95 19.84
C SER A 422 40.02 55.11 18.96
N ASP A 423 40.38 54.84 17.70
CA ASP A 423 40.87 55.87 16.78
C ASP A 423 39.75 56.84 16.35
N LEU A 424 38.51 56.35 16.29
CA LEU A 424 37.35 57.21 16.04
C LEU A 424 37.08 58.19 17.17
N GLU A 425 37.51 57.97 18.41
CA GLU A 425 37.06 58.79 19.55
C GLU A 425 37.72 60.18 19.58
N GLN A 426 39.00 60.27 19.22
CA GLN A 426 39.71 61.56 19.11
C GLN A 426 39.33 62.34 17.85
N GLU A 427 39.21 61.66 16.71
CA GLU A 427 38.71 62.27 15.48
C GLU A 427 37.25 62.73 15.65
N LYS A 428 36.44 61.97 16.42
CA LYS A 428 35.08 62.36 16.77
C LYS A 428 35.02 63.62 17.59
N LEU A 429 35.94 63.94 18.51
CA LEU A 429 35.75 65.10 19.37
C LEU A 429 35.94 66.43 18.62
N GLN A 430 36.96 66.50 17.76
CA GLN A 430 37.20 67.66 16.90
C GLN A 430 36.12 67.75 15.81
N LYS A 431 35.83 66.64 15.11
CA LYS A 431 34.69 66.60 14.18
C LYS A 431 33.38 66.92 14.89
N LYS A 432 33.20 66.58 16.17
CA LYS A 432 31.99 66.87 16.94
C LYS A 432 31.84 68.36 17.23
N TYR A 433 32.90 69.12 17.46
CA TYR A 433 32.79 70.57 17.63
C TYR A 433 32.42 71.27 16.31
N ASP A 434 33.15 70.97 15.24
CA ASP A 434 32.87 71.49 13.90
C ASP A 434 31.48 71.06 13.43
N PHE A 435 31.09 69.81 13.72
CA PHE A 435 29.76 69.28 13.45
C PHE A 435 28.68 69.97 14.29
N LEU A 436 28.90 70.24 15.57
CA LEU A 436 27.90 70.91 16.42
C LEU A 436 27.63 72.35 15.97
N SER A 437 28.62 73.07 15.44
CA SER A 437 28.46 74.43 14.90
C SER A 437 27.89 74.43 13.48
N GLN A 438 28.41 73.56 12.60
CA GLN A 438 27.98 73.44 11.20
C GLN A 438 26.57 72.86 11.05
N PHE A 439 26.23 71.84 11.84
CA PHE A 439 24.93 71.16 11.81
C PHE A 439 23.98 71.64 12.93
N ALA A 440 24.27 72.77 13.57
CA ALA A 440 23.28 73.42 14.41
C ALA A 440 22.01 73.69 13.57
N ASN A 441 20.87 73.18 14.03
CA ASN A 441 19.59 73.34 13.33
C ASN A 441 19.10 74.80 13.39
N ASP A 442 19.47 75.49 14.46
CA ASP A 442 19.13 76.87 14.71
C ASP A 442 20.26 77.79 14.24
N VAL A 443 19.88 78.99 13.83
CA VAL A 443 20.84 80.03 13.44
C VAL A 443 21.45 80.60 14.71
N ILE A 444 22.77 80.52 14.84
CA ILE A 444 23.50 81.04 16.00
C ILE A 444 24.26 82.27 15.53
N LEU A 445 23.94 83.40 16.13
CA LEU A 445 24.60 84.69 15.91
C LEU A 445 25.27 85.13 17.20
N ILE A 446 26.47 85.68 17.10
CA ILE A 446 27.09 86.49 18.14
C ILE A 446 26.98 87.93 17.70
N VAL A 447 26.37 88.75 18.55
CA VAL A 447 26.02 90.13 18.25
C VAL A 447 26.76 91.04 19.24
N GLY A 448 27.38 92.10 18.75
CA GLY A 448 28.05 93.11 19.56
C GLY A 448 27.09 93.94 20.39
N MET A 449 27.63 94.64 21.38
CA MET A 449 26.84 95.56 22.21
C MET A 449 26.24 96.74 21.43
N ASP A 450 26.74 97.00 20.22
CA ASP A 450 26.24 97.99 19.26
C ASP A 450 25.18 97.41 18.29
N ASN A 451 24.67 96.20 18.58
CA ASN A 451 23.66 95.48 17.80
C ASN A 451 24.15 94.98 16.41
N THR A 452 25.47 94.93 16.18
CA THR A 452 26.06 94.40 14.94
C THR A 452 26.36 92.91 15.04
N ILE A 453 26.17 92.15 13.96
CA ILE A 453 26.48 90.71 13.94
C ILE A 453 27.99 90.52 13.79
N ILE A 454 28.64 89.98 14.83
CA ILE A 454 30.09 89.73 14.91
C ILE A 454 30.45 88.35 14.37
N GLU A 455 29.62 87.34 14.65
CA GLU A 455 29.84 85.98 14.19
C GLU A 455 28.51 85.27 13.90
N CYS A 456 28.50 84.31 12.97
CA CYS A 456 27.33 83.51 12.63
C CYS A 456 27.72 82.08 12.22
N ASN A 457 26.90 81.09 12.57
CA ASN A 457 27.11 79.70 12.09
C ASN A 457 26.71 79.55 10.60
N GLU A 458 27.10 78.44 9.96
CA GLU A 458 26.79 78.19 8.54
C GLU A 458 25.28 78.12 8.26
N ARG A 459 24.48 77.69 9.26
CA ARG A 459 23.01 77.61 9.17
C ARG A 459 22.37 78.94 8.79
N THR A 460 22.99 80.06 9.14
CA THR A 460 22.56 81.42 8.81
C THR A 460 22.32 81.61 7.31
N ASN A 461 23.25 81.14 6.47
CA ASN A 461 23.11 81.24 5.02
C ASN A 461 21.99 80.32 4.50
N ALA A 462 21.84 79.13 5.08
CA ALA A 462 20.78 78.19 4.68
C ALA A 462 19.37 78.71 4.99
N ILE A 463 19.17 79.38 6.13
CA ILE A 463 17.86 79.86 6.59
C ILE A 463 17.51 81.26 6.07
N TYR A 464 18.50 82.14 5.87
CA TYR A 464 18.25 83.52 5.40
C TYR A 464 18.65 83.75 3.95
N GLY A 465 19.44 82.85 3.33
CA GLY A 465 19.97 83.01 1.97
C GLY A 465 21.03 84.11 1.84
N ILE A 466 21.57 84.58 2.97
CA ILE A 466 22.58 85.64 3.05
C ILE A 466 23.93 84.96 3.37
N PRO A 467 24.95 85.06 2.50
CA PRO A 467 26.26 84.48 2.76
C PRO A 467 26.92 85.17 3.96
N ARG A 468 27.79 84.43 4.66
CA ARG A 468 28.43 84.90 5.90
C ARG A 468 29.13 86.25 5.71
N GLU A 469 29.80 86.48 4.58
CA GLU A 469 30.48 87.74 4.31
C GLU A 469 29.54 88.96 4.21
N ASP A 470 28.30 88.75 3.76
CA ASP A 470 27.30 89.81 3.60
C ASP A 470 26.56 90.12 4.92
N ILE A 471 26.47 89.15 5.84
CA ILE A 471 25.69 89.29 7.08
C ILE A 471 26.52 89.86 8.24
N LEU A 472 27.83 89.61 8.27
CA LEU A 472 28.71 90.12 9.31
C LEU A 472 28.83 91.65 9.22
N GLY A 473 28.76 92.32 10.37
CA GLY A 473 28.76 93.78 10.48
C GLY A 473 27.41 94.45 10.19
N THR A 474 26.38 93.71 9.77
CA THR A 474 25.02 94.23 9.64
C THR A 474 24.30 94.24 10.99
N PRO A 475 23.34 95.16 11.22
CA PRO A 475 22.58 95.18 12.47
C PRO A 475 21.55 94.05 12.50
N LEU A 476 21.33 93.43 13.66
CA LEU A 476 20.43 92.27 13.81
C LEU A 476 18.99 92.53 13.33
N ASN A 477 18.51 93.78 13.46
CA ASN A 477 17.18 94.20 13.04
C ASN A 477 16.98 94.13 11.50
N SER A 478 18.05 94.04 10.71
CA SER A 478 17.97 93.91 9.25
C SER A 478 17.32 92.61 8.78
N LEU A 479 17.28 91.58 9.65
CA LEU A 479 16.67 90.27 9.37
C LEU A 479 15.15 90.24 9.64
N SER A 480 14.62 91.26 10.33
CA SER A 480 13.22 91.36 10.69
C SER A 480 12.34 91.88 9.53
N SER A 481 11.10 91.40 9.44
CA SER A 481 10.10 91.98 8.54
C SER A 481 9.47 93.22 9.21
N ASN A 482 9.69 94.42 8.66
CA ASN A 482 9.23 95.70 9.22
C ASN A 482 7.70 95.94 9.25
N ASP A 483 6.88 94.92 8.99
CA ASP A 483 5.44 95.06 8.76
C ASP A 483 4.56 94.78 9.99
N ASN A 484 5.14 94.43 11.14
CA ASN A 484 4.42 94.32 12.42
C ASN A 484 5.12 95.17 13.49
N LYS A 485 4.33 95.90 14.30
CA LYS A 485 4.74 96.81 15.41
C LYS A 485 6.20 96.58 15.84
N PRO A 486 7.11 97.57 15.72
CA PRO A 486 8.52 97.32 15.98
C PRO A 486 8.68 96.81 17.42
N LEU A 487 8.90 95.51 17.59
CA LEU A 487 9.53 95.03 18.80
C LEU A 487 10.87 95.74 18.84
N ASP A 488 11.08 96.56 19.86
CA ASP A 488 12.34 97.25 20.08
C ASP A 488 13.36 96.19 20.53
N ILE A 489 13.93 95.48 19.54
CA ILE A 489 14.93 94.42 19.75
C ILE A 489 16.08 94.97 20.59
N GLY A 490 16.48 96.23 20.39
CA GLY A 490 17.50 96.92 21.19
C GLY A 490 17.17 96.93 22.69
N ARG A 491 15.94 97.30 23.06
CA ARG A 491 15.48 97.22 24.46
C ARG A 491 15.43 95.81 25.03
N ILE A 492 15.19 94.79 24.21
CA ILE A 492 15.15 93.39 24.65
C ILE A 492 16.58 92.85 24.87
N LEU A 493 17.52 93.22 24.00
CA LEU A 493 18.95 92.93 24.17
C LEU A 493 19.52 93.61 25.42
N GLU A 494 19.21 94.90 25.64
CA GLU A 494 19.69 95.67 26.81
C GLU A 494 19.22 95.12 28.15
N LYS A 495 18.02 94.51 28.18
CA LYS A 495 17.46 93.89 29.39
C LYS A 495 17.98 92.48 29.65
N SER A 496 18.69 91.86 28.71
CA SER A 496 19.29 90.54 28.88
C SER A 496 20.62 90.62 29.64
N THR A 497 20.76 89.78 30.66
CA THR A 497 21.97 89.61 31.47
C THR A 497 22.52 88.19 31.33
N GLU A 498 23.68 87.89 31.92
CA GLU A 498 24.26 86.53 31.91
C GLU A 498 23.33 85.49 32.58
N ASP A 499 22.59 85.89 33.61
CA ASP A 499 21.66 85.02 34.36
C ASP A 499 20.22 85.04 33.83
N GLN A 500 19.80 86.06 33.08
CA GLN A 500 18.45 86.20 32.51
C GLN A 500 18.50 86.55 31.01
N GLY A 501 18.20 85.57 30.17
CA GLY A 501 17.96 85.75 28.74
C GLY A 501 16.54 86.21 28.40
N ALA A 502 16.29 86.51 27.13
CA ALA A 502 14.96 86.80 26.60
C ALA A 502 14.62 85.86 25.44
N VAL A 503 13.38 85.37 25.39
CA VAL A 503 12.85 84.58 24.28
C VAL A 503 11.58 85.24 23.76
N PHE A 504 11.49 85.44 22.44
CA PHE A 504 10.31 86.03 21.81
C PHE A 504 10.13 85.51 20.38
N GLU A 505 8.89 85.50 19.90
CA GLU A 505 8.57 85.17 18.51
C GLU A 505 8.44 86.43 17.67
N THR A 506 8.97 86.37 16.45
CA THR A 506 8.88 87.43 15.45
C THR A 506 8.79 86.82 14.05
N VAL A 507 8.65 87.66 13.05
CA VAL A 507 8.60 87.25 11.64
C VAL A 507 9.81 87.82 10.93
N HIS A 508 10.63 86.93 10.43
CA HIS A 508 11.86 87.28 9.72
C HIS A 508 11.69 87.11 8.22
N ARG A 509 12.59 87.72 7.46
CA ARG A 509 12.55 87.74 6.00
C ARG A 509 13.79 87.09 5.42
N HIS A 510 13.59 86.15 4.52
CA HIS A 510 14.65 85.55 3.72
C HIS A 510 15.09 86.54 2.61
N ARG A 511 16.33 86.44 2.10
CA ARG A 511 16.88 87.29 1.01
C ARG A 511 16.03 87.33 -0.27
N ASN A 512 15.23 86.30 -0.52
CA ASN A 512 14.34 86.18 -1.68
C ASN A 512 12.95 86.82 -1.45
N GLY A 513 12.71 87.41 -0.27
CA GLY A 513 11.51 88.17 0.06
C GLY A 513 10.42 87.43 0.83
N HIS A 514 10.45 86.09 0.95
CA HIS A 514 9.43 85.38 1.75
C HIS A 514 9.69 85.55 3.25
N THR A 515 8.61 85.54 4.02
CA THR A 515 8.64 85.67 5.47
C THR A 515 8.36 84.34 6.16
N PHE A 516 9.03 84.07 7.27
CA PHE A 516 8.84 82.86 8.07
C PHE A 516 8.84 83.20 9.57
N PRO A 517 8.09 82.45 10.39
CA PRO A 517 8.04 82.69 11.83
C PRO A 517 9.32 82.19 12.49
N VAL A 518 9.92 83.03 13.34
CA VAL A 518 11.17 82.75 14.04
C VAL A 518 11.01 83.01 15.52
N GLU A 519 11.42 82.06 16.34
CA GLU A 519 11.64 82.25 17.78
C GLU A 519 13.10 82.66 18.00
N ILE A 520 13.33 83.77 18.68
CA ILE A 520 14.67 84.28 19.00
C ILE A 520 14.91 84.15 20.49
N SER A 521 15.98 83.48 20.86
CA SER A 521 16.52 83.41 22.23
C SER A 521 17.82 84.19 22.31
N VAL A 522 17.92 85.13 23.25
CA VAL A 522 19.09 85.99 23.43
C VAL A 522 19.63 85.83 24.84
N ARG A 523 20.97 85.72 24.96
CA ARG A 523 21.71 85.82 26.23
C ARG A 523 22.95 86.67 26.07
N ARG A 524 23.37 87.33 27.16
CA ARG A 524 24.67 87.99 27.22
C ARG A 524 25.75 87.01 27.68
N GLY A 525 26.95 87.11 27.12
CA GLY A 525 28.10 86.31 27.51
C GLY A 525 29.43 87.02 27.23
N ASP A 526 30.53 86.33 27.54
CA ASP A 526 31.89 86.82 27.32
C ASP A 526 32.59 85.97 26.25
N MET A 527 33.16 86.65 25.25
CA MET A 527 34.07 86.03 24.29
C MET A 527 35.41 86.75 24.32
N ASN A 528 36.46 86.05 24.78
CA ASN A 528 37.84 86.57 24.87
C ASN A 528 37.99 87.88 25.69
N GLY A 529 37.18 88.06 26.74
CA GLY A 529 37.19 89.23 27.64
C GLY A 529 36.32 90.40 27.18
N GLN A 530 35.42 90.19 26.20
CA GLN A 530 34.51 91.21 25.66
C GLN A 530 33.05 90.78 25.80
N PRO A 531 32.14 91.67 26.27
CA PRO A 531 30.72 91.34 26.39
C PRO A 531 30.06 91.29 25.01
N VAL A 532 29.36 90.19 24.73
CA VAL A 532 28.62 89.95 23.49
C VAL A 532 27.24 89.35 23.79
N TYR A 533 26.32 89.43 22.84
CA TYR A 533 25.04 88.74 22.88
C TYR A 533 25.07 87.49 22.01
N GLN A 534 24.82 86.33 22.58
CA GLN A 534 24.52 85.13 21.82
C GLN A 534 23.02 85.11 21.51
N CYS A 535 22.68 85.11 20.22
CA CYS A 535 21.33 84.97 19.72
C CYS A 535 21.18 83.61 19.03
N ILE A 536 20.18 82.84 19.43
CA ILE A 536 19.78 81.60 18.78
C ILE A 536 18.41 81.85 18.14
N LEU A 537 18.32 81.70 16.82
CA LEU A 537 17.13 81.95 16.04
C LEU A 537 16.65 80.62 15.46
N ARG A 538 15.43 80.24 15.82
CA ARG A 538 14.82 78.97 15.42
C ARG A 538 13.63 79.22 14.51
N ASP A 539 13.66 78.63 13.32
CA ASP A 539 12.48 78.56 12.46
C ASP A 539 11.46 77.60 13.10
N ILE A 540 10.24 78.09 13.36
CA ILE A 540 9.17 77.33 14.01
C ILE A 540 8.09 76.85 13.03
N SER A 541 8.38 76.85 11.72
CA SER A 541 7.45 76.40 10.68
C SER A 541 7.03 74.93 10.85
N GLU A 542 7.98 74.00 11.07
CA GLU A 542 7.69 72.58 11.30
C GLU A 542 6.86 72.35 12.57
N ARG A 543 7.13 73.11 13.65
CA ARG A 543 6.36 73.02 14.90
C ARG A 543 4.89 73.34 14.66
N LYS A 544 4.57 74.31 13.80
CA LYS A 544 3.19 74.62 13.43
C LYS A 544 2.57 73.55 12.52
N GLN A 545 3.35 72.86 11.69
CA GLN A 545 2.86 71.73 10.87
C GLN A 545 2.53 70.49 11.72
N TYR A 546 3.37 70.14 12.69
CA TYR A 546 3.08 69.00 13.59
C TYR A 546 1.79 69.18 14.39
N MET A 547 1.45 70.42 14.77
CA MET A 547 0.19 70.70 15.44
C MET A 547 -1.03 70.41 14.54
N ASP A 548 -0.94 70.70 13.24
CA ASP A 548 -1.97 70.40 12.24
C ASP A 548 -2.07 68.88 11.95
N ASP A 549 -0.93 68.19 11.88
CA ASP A 549 -0.90 66.74 11.68
C ASP A 549 -1.49 65.96 12.86
N LEU A 550 -1.23 66.43 14.09
CA LEU A 550 -1.82 65.85 15.30
C LEU A 550 -3.35 65.97 15.30
N GLU A 551 -3.88 67.11 14.82
CA GLU A 551 -5.31 67.32 14.66
C GLU A 551 -5.93 66.37 13.63
N LYS A 552 -5.29 66.17 12.46
CA LYS A 552 -5.74 65.20 11.45
C LYS A 552 -5.69 63.75 11.94
N ALA A 553 -4.64 63.36 12.66
CA ALA A 553 -4.51 62.02 13.22
C ALA A 553 -5.62 61.73 14.26
N ARG A 554 -5.92 62.70 15.13
CA ARG A 554 -7.04 62.61 16.09
C ARG A 554 -8.36 62.34 15.38
N ASP A 555 -8.66 63.11 14.33
CA ASP A 555 -9.92 62.99 13.60
C ASP A 555 -10.01 61.67 12.83
N HIS A 556 -8.89 61.16 12.30
CA HIS A 556 -8.81 59.85 11.64
C HIS A 556 -9.15 58.69 12.59
N TYR A 557 -8.54 58.64 13.79
CA TYR A 557 -8.82 57.56 14.75
C TYR A 557 -10.26 57.58 15.26
N ARG A 558 -10.83 58.77 15.46
CA ARG A 558 -12.24 58.92 15.84
C ARG A 558 -13.17 58.32 14.78
N LEU A 559 -12.88 58.55 13.50
CA LEU A 559 -13.65 57.98 12.39
C LEU A 559 -13.55 56.44 12.33
N LEU A 560 -12.36 55.88 12.60
CA LEU A 560 -12.16 54.42 12.62
C LEU A 560 -13.01 53.74 13.69
N LEU A 561 -13.01 54.28 14.91
CA LEU A 561 -13.84 53.73 15.99
C LEU A 561 -15.33 53.87 15.69
N GLU A 562 -15.74 55.00 15.12
CA GLU A 562 -17.15 55.26 14.75
C GLU A 562 -17.66 54.31 13.66
N LYS A 563 -16.81 53.98 12.67
CA LYS A 563 -17.17 53.11 11.53
C LYS A 563 -16.85 51.63 11.73
N PHE A 564 -16.36 51.23 12.90
CA PHE A 564 -16.04 49.83 13.17
C PHE A 564 -17.32 48.98 13.21
N PRO A 565 -17.39 47.84 12.49
CA PRO A 565 -18.64 47.09 12.29
C PRO A 565 -19.10 46.30 13.53
N THR A 566 -18.24 46.17 14.54
CA THR A 566 -18.55 45.49 15.80
C THR A 566 -18.95 46.52 16.85
N PRO A 567 -19.98 46.26 17.68
CA PRO A 567 -20.28 47.08 18.85
C PRO A 567 -19.04 47.25 19.74
N VAL A 568 -18.62 48.49 19.96
CA VAL A 568 -17.46 48.87 20.77
C VAL A 568 -17.87 49.90 21.79
N TRP A 569 -17.36 49.74 23.01
CA TRP A 569 -17.56 50.66 24.13
C TRP A 569 -16.21 51.05 24.76
N LEU A 570 -16.17 52.27 25.31
CA LEU A 570 -15.05 52.73 26.14
C LEU A 570 -15.58 53.12 27.52
N ALA A 571 -14.78 52.87 28.54
CA ALA A 571 -15.04 53.30 29.90
C ALA A 571 -13.83 54.03 30.47
N ASP A 572 -14.09 54.98 31.37
CA ASP A 572 -13.05 55.70 32.10
C ASP A 572 -12.45 54.87 33.25
N THR A 573 -11.53 55.46 34.00
CA THR A 573 -10.89 54.82 35.15
C THR A 573 -11.86 54.51 36.30
N THR A 574 -13.06 55.08 36.31
CA THR A 574 -14.11 54.80 37.29
C THR A 574 -15.01 53.63 36.88
N GLY A 575 -14.82 53.11 35.66
CA GLY A 575 -15.65 52.06 35.08
C GLY A 575 -16.96 52.56 34.48
N LYS A 576 -17.10 53.87 34.28
CA LYS A 576 -18.29 54.44 33.64
C LYS A 576 -18.06 54.49 32.13
N CYS A 577 -18.99 53.94 31.36
CA CYS A 577 -18.90 53.97 29.91
C CYS A 577 -19.05 55.42 29.42
N ASN A 578 -18.03 55.92 28.73
CA ASN A 578 -17.99 57.31 28.25
C ASN A 578 -18.13 57.42 26.72
N TYR A 579 -18.16 56.30 26.00
CA TYR A 579 -18.35 56.25 24.56
C TYR A 579 -18.88 54.88 24.10
N PHE A 580 -19.71 54.91 23.05
CA PHE A 580 -20.18 53.76 22.28
C PHE A 580 -20.10 54.14 20.80
N ASN A 581 -19.69 53.20 19.93
CA ASN A 581 -19.65 53.44 18.49
C ASN A 581 -21.03 53.24 17.82
N ALA A 582 -21.13 53.60 16.53
CA ALA A 582 -22.35 53.45 15.76
C ALA A 582 -22.90 52.01 15.76
N ALA A 583 -22.05 50.99 15.64
CA ALA A 583 -22.48 49.59 15.63
C ALA A 583 -23.18 49.15 16.93
N TRP A 584 -22.76 49.68 18.09
CA TRP A 584 -23.45 49.44 19.35
C TRP A 584 -24.85 50.06 19.34
N LEU A 585 -24.96 51.32 18.95
CA LEU A 585 -26.23 52.05 18.93
C LEU A 585 -27.19 51.46 17.89
N ASP A 586 -26.68 50.98 16.75
CA ASP A 586 -27.45 50.26 15.74
C ASP A 586 -27.97 48.92 16.28
N PHE A 587 -27.17 48.21 17.09
CA PHE A 587 -27.54 46.94 17.71
C PHE A 587 -28.61 47.11 18.80
N THR A 588 -28.43 48.06 19.73
CA THR A 588 -29.37 48.29 20.84
C THR A 588 -30.58 49.14 20.45
N GLY A 589 -30.45 49.95 19.41
CA GLY A 589 -31.46 50.92 18.96
C GLY A 589 -31.64 52.11 19.90
N LYS A 590 -30.76 52.30 20.89
CA LYS A 590 -30.83 53.40 21.86
C LYS A 590 -29.96 54.58 21.44
N ASN A 591 -30.30 55.77 21.93
CA ASN A 591 -29.43 56.95 21.80
C ASN A 591 -28.30 56.89 22.84
N ILE A 592 -27.12 57.40 22.47
CA ILE A 592 -25.90 57.33 23.29
C ILE A 592 -26.10 57.90 24.69
N GLU A 593 -26.88 58.97 24.84
CA GLU A 593 -27.17 59.62 26.14
C GLU A 593 -27.76 58.66 27.19
N TYR A 594 -28.50 57.64 26.75
CA TYR A 594 -29.10 56.63 27.62
C TYR A 594 -28.19 55.42 27.88
N GLU A 595 -27.08 55.29 27.16
CA GLU A 595 -26.13 54.19 27.31
C GLU A 595 -24.93 54.58 28.20
N LEU A 596 -24.60 55.87 28.26
CA LEU A 596 -23.47 56.40 29.03
C LEU A 596 -23.55 56.08 30.53
N GLY A 597 -22.38 56.04 31.17
CA GLY A 597 -22.23 55.67 32.57
C GLY A 597 -22.53 54.19 32.80
N GLU A 598 -23.62 53.93 33.52
CA GLU A 598 -24.14 52.58 33.80
C GLU A 598 -25.40 52.27 32.97
N GLY A 599 -25.84 53.16 32.05
CA GLY A 599 -27.09 53.04 31.30
C GLY A 599 -27.18 51.83 30.37
N TRP A 600 -26.04 51.30 29.93
CA TRP A 600 -25.95 50.04 29.18
C TRP A 600 -26.53 48.84 29.94
N LEU A 601 -26.50 48.84 31.28
CA LEU A 601 -27.06 47.76 32.10
C LEU A 601 -28.57 47.58 31.89
N ASP A 602 -29.29 48.64 31.52
CA ASP A 602 -30.73 48.59 31.23
C ASP A 602 -31.05 47.73 29.99
N GLY A 603 -30.06 47.48 29.13
CA GLY A 603 -30.18 46.57 28.00
C GLY A 603 -29.96 45.11 28.36
N VAL A 604 -29.31 44.81 29.49
CA VAL A 604 -28.96 43.45 29.91
C VAL A 604 -30.18 42.73 30.45
N HIS A 605 -30.29 41.42 30.22
CA HIS A 605 -31.38 40.61 30.77
C HIS A 605 -31.35 40.66 32.31
N PRO A 606 -32.50 40.78 33.01
CA PRO A 606 -32.55 40.94 34.47
C PRO A 606 -31.78 39.87 35.25
N ASP A 607 -31.84 38.62 34.82
CA ASP A 607 -31.10 37.50 35.45
C ASP A 607 -29.57 37.62 35.31
N ASP A 608 -29.09 38.29 34.27
CA ASP A 608 -27.66 38.35 33.93
C ASP A 608 -27.02 39.64 34.49
N ALA A 609 -27.80 40.72 34.65
CA ALA A 609 -27.33 42.05 35.02
C ALA A 609 -26.46 42.08 36.29
N GLY A 610 -26.84 41.34 37.33
CA GLY A 610 -26.07 41.24 38.57
C GLY A 610 -24.70 40.58 38.37
N THR A 611 -24.66 39.47 37.61
CA THR A 611 -23.42 38.76 37.30
C THR A 611 -22.51 39.60 36.41
N CYS A 612 -23.04 40.22 35.35
CA CYS A 612 -22.28 41.11 34.47
C CYS A 612 -21.61 42.25 35.23
N LEU A 613 -22.37 42.95 36.07
CA LEU A 613 -21.87 44.06 36.86
C LEU A 613 -20.77 43.62 37.84
N SER A 614 -20.93 42.46 38.46
CA SER A 614 -19.94 41.91 39.38
C SER A 614 -18.63 41.54 38.69
N THR A 615 -18.71 40.83 37.55
CA THR A 615 -17.57 40.44 36.72
C THR A 615 -16.81 41.67 36.24
N TYR A 616 -17.54 42.68 35.74
CA TYR A 616 -16.95 43.92 35.28
C TYR A 616 -16.26 44.70 36.41
N LYS A 617 -16.90 44.85 37.57
CA LYS A 617 -16.33 45.56 38.73
C LYS A 617 -15.09 44.86 39.29
N ASP A 618 -15.07 43.54 39.28
CA ASP A 618 -13.90 42.77 39.73
C ASP A 618 -12.74 42.87 38.74
N ALA A 619 -13.01 42.84 37.44
CA ALA A 619 -12.01 43.09 36.40
C ALA A 619 -11.42 44.50 36.52
N LEU A 620 -12.27 45.52 36.67
CA LEU A 620 -11.87 46.91 36.87
C LEU A 620 -10.96 47.09 38.08
N ARG A 621 -11.27 46.44 39.21
CA ARG A 621 -10.45 46.50 40.43
C ARG A 621 -9.06 45.89 40.24
N ARG A 622 -8.98 44.82 39.43
CA ARG A 622 -7.73 44.12 39.14
C ARG A 622 -6.97 44.69 37.93
N GLN A 623 -7.63 45.53 37.14
CA GLN A 623 -7.16 46.00 35.84
C GLN A 623 -6.86 44.84 34.88
N ASP A 624 -7.63 43.75 35.00
CA ASP A 624 -7.46 42.55 34.19
C ASP A 624 -8.35 42.58 32.95
N PRO A 625 -7.93 41.96 31.83
CA PRO A 625 -8.83 41.64 30.75
C PRO A 625 -9.99 40.76 31.26
N PHE A 626 -11.20 40.98 30.72
CA PHE A 626 -12.33 40.09 30.99
C PHE A 626 -12.99 39.63 29.69
N ASP A 627 -13.78 38.58 29.83
CA ASP A 627 -14.57 37.96 28.78
C ASP A 627 -15.82 37.42 29.47
N MET A 628 -17.00 37.85 29.03
CA MET A 628 -18.25 37.42 29.61
C MET A 628 -19.34 37.30 28.56
N GLU A 629 -20.26 36.37 28.79
CA GLU A 629 -21.42 36.18 27.94
C GLU A 629 -22.68 36.54 28.71
N TYR A 630 -23.57 37.28 28.06
CA TYR A 630 -24.84 37.67 28.65
C TYR A 630 -25.87 37.98 27.58
N ARG A 631 -27.14 37.98 27.97
CA ARG A 631 -28.24 38.35 27.10
C ARG A 631 -28.37 39.87 27.05
N LEU A 632 -28.20 40.46 25.88
CA LEU A 632 -28.43 41.88 25.62
C LEU A 632 -29.65 42.05 24.72
N ARG A 633 -30.49 43.04 25.05
CA ARG A 633 -31.68 43.38 24.28
C ARG A 633 -31.28 44.05 22.97
N HIS A 634 -31.63 43.41 21.87
CA HIS A 634 -31.48 43.94 20.52
C HIS A 634 -32.59 44.96 20.22
N ARG A 635 -32.41 45.79 19.17
CA ARG A 635 -33.36 46.84 18.76
C ARG A 635 -34.78 46.36 18.47
N ASP A 636 -34.96 45.08 18.12
CA ASP A 636 -36.27 44.46 17.87
C ASP A 636 -36.98 43.98 19.14
N GLY A 637 -36.34 44.15 20.30
CA GLY A 637 -36.86 43.75 21.61
C GLY A 637 -36.52 42.32 22.02
N THR A 638 -35.89 41.53 21.15
CA THR A 638 -35.41 40.17 21.49
C THR A 638 -34.12 40.25 22.31
N TYR A 639 -33.87 39.24 23.15
CA TYR A 639 -32.61 39.09 23.86
C TYR A 639 -31.69 38.17 23.06
N ARG A 640 -30.51 38.68 22.69
CA ARG A 640 -29.46 37.91 22.02
C ARG A 640 -28.29 37.67 22.95
N ILE A 641 -27.66 36.50 22.84
CA ILE A 641 -26.47 36.19 23.63
C ILE A 641 -25.29 36.90 22.98
N ILE A 642 -24.70 37.84 23.72
CA ILE A 642 -23.50 38.53 23.32
C ILE A 642 -22.32 38.10 24.18
N ARG A 643 -21.15 37.99 23.55
CA ARG A 643 -19.86 37.84 24.21
C ARG A 643 -19.14 39.18 24.21
N ASP A 644 -18.89 39.71 25.40
CA ASP A 644 -18.23 40.97 25.63
C ASP A 644 -16.79 40.76 26.09
N CYS A 645 -15.85 41.30 25.32
CA CYS A 645 -14.42 41.18 25.55
C CYS A 645 -13.85 42.54 25.94
N GLY A 646 -13.63 42.77 27.23
CA GLY A 646 -13.01 43.99 27.76
C GLY A 646 -11.49 43.89 27.92
N ARG A 647 -10.77 44.97 27.61
CA ARG A 647 -9.32 45.11 27.79
C ARG A 647 -8.98 46.44 28.49
N PRO A 648 -8.05 46.43 29.47
CA PRO A 648 -7.58 47.64 30.12
C PRO A 648 -6.73 48.46 29.15
N LEU A 649 -7.02 49.75 29.05
CA LEU A 649 -6.22 50.73 28.32
C LEU A 649 -5.21 51.37 29.26
N HIS A 650 -3.98 51.52 28.77
CA HIS A 650 -2.91 52.24 29.45
C HIS A 650 -2.38 53.35 28.55
N ASP A 651 -1.97 54.46 29.13
CA ASP A 651 -1.27 55.53 28.40
C ASP A 651 0.18 55.11 28.05
N SER A 652 0.91 56.00 27.37
CA SER A 652 2.31 55.77 26.99
C SER A 652 3.25 55.55 28.17
N ASP A 653 2.88 56.00 29.37
CA ASP A 653 3.65 55.87 30.59
C ASP A 653 3.23 54.63 31.41
N GLY A 654 2.26 53.86 30.91
CA GLY A 654 1.75 52.65 31.54
C GLY A 654 0.72 52.90 32.64
N HIS A 655 0.17 54.11 32.77
CA HIS A 655 -0.93 54.38 33.70
C HIS A 655 -2.25 53.88 33.13
N PHE A 656 -3.05 53.24 33.96
CA PHE A 656 -4.39 52.80 33.61
C PHE A 656 -5.32 53.99 33.32
N ILE A 657 -5.89 54.05 32.13
CA ILE A 657 -6.77 55.14 31.66
C ILE A 657 -8.21 54.73 31.41
N GLY A 658 -8.54 53.43 31.58
CA GLY A 658 -9.91 52.93 31.41
C GLY A 658 -9.96 51.59 30.70
N TYR A 659 -11.10 51.27 30.09
CA TYR A 659 -11.32 50.03 29.33
C TYR A 659 -11.80 50.31 27.91
N ILE A 660 -11.43 49.41 27.00
CA ILE A 660 -12.09 49.24 25.69
C ILE A 660 -12.69 47.84 25.66
N GLY A 661 -13.93 47.73 25.16
CA GLY A 661 -14.54 46.42 24.92
C GLY A 661 -15.22 46.32 23.58
N ALA A 662 -15.35 45.08 23.11
CA ALA A 662 -16.05 44.74 21.88
C ALA A 662 -17.01 43.58 22.15
N CYS A 663 -18.24 43.70 21.63
CA CYS A 663 -19.28 42.69 21.80
C CYS A 663 -19.54 41.95 20.50
N TYR A 664 -19.64 40.62 20.59
CA TYR A 664 -19.94 39.72 19.49
C TYR A 664 -21.27 39.02 19.74
N ASP A 665 -22.18 39.09 18.78
CA ASP A 665 -23.40 38.25 18.80
C ASP A 665 -23.00 36.80 18.51
N ILE A 666 -23.30 35.88 19.43
CA ILE A 666 -22.92 34.47 19.33
C ILE A 666 -24.12 33.52 19.22
N ASP A 667 -25.34 34.06 19.12
CA ASP A 667 -26.56 33.25 19.07
C ASP A 667 -26.60 32.39 17.78
N ASP A 668 -26.26 33.00 16.65
CA ASP A 668 -26.17 32.31 15.34
C ASP A 668 -25.06 31.24 15.33
N ILE A 669 -23.96 31.46 16.05
CA ILE A 669 -22.83 30.51 16.15
C ILE A 669 -23.27 29.26 16.93
N ARG A 670 -23.97 29.44 18.06
CA ARG A 670 -24.44 28.33 18.89
C ARG A 670 -25.49 27.47 18.20
N ALA A 671 -26.43 28.10 17.49
CA ALA A 671 -27.43 27.37 16.72
C ALA A 671 -26.78 26.46 15.66
N ALA A 672 -25.72 26.91 15.00
CA ALA A 672 -24.98 26.10 14.03
C ALA A 672 -24.22 24.93 14.69
N GLU A 673 -23.59 25.16 15.85
CA GLU A 673 -22.87 24.12 16.60
C GLU A 673 -23.80 23.00 17.09
N ASP A 674 -25.02 23.33 17.53
CA ASP A 674 -25.99 22.33 17.99
C ASP A 674 -26.50 21.43 16.86
N VAL A 675 -26.78 22.02 15.68
CA VAL A 675 -27.16 21.24 14.48
C VAL A 675 -26.02 20.30 14.08
N MET A 676 -24.77 20.77 14.07
CA MET A 676 -23.61 19.92 13.77
C MET A 676 -23.43 18.80 14.79
N ARG A 677 -23.62 19.08 16.08
CA ARG A 677 -23.52 18.08 17.14
C ARG A 677 -24.57 16.98 16.98
N GLN A 678 -25.81 17.33 16.65
CA GLN A 678 -26.88 16.36 16.40
C GLN A 678 -26.57 15.48 15.19
N ALA A 679 -26.17 16.08 14.07
CA ALA A 679 -25.81 15.35 12.86
C ALA A 679 -24.64 14.37 13.11
N LYS A 680 -23.65 14.77 13.91
CA LYS A 680 -22.52 13.90 14.27
C LYS A 680 -22.95 12.67 15.07
N LEU A 681 -23.83 12.84 16.06
CA LEU A 681 -24.34 11.73 16.87
C LEU A 681 -25.16 10.73 16.03
N GLU A 682 -25.94 11.22 15.07
CA GLU A 682 -26.71 10.37 14.16
C GLU A 682 -25.81 9.52 13.26
N VAL A 683 -24.74 10.12 12.70
CA VAL A 683 -23.74 9.40 11.89
C VAL A 683 -23.01 8.34 12.71
N GLU A 684 -22.62 8.64 13.95
CA GLU A 684 -21.96 7.67 14.83
C GLU A 684 -22.87 6.47 15.16
N ALA A 685 -24.17 6.71 15.43
CA ALA A 685 -25.14 5.64 15.67
C ALA A 685 -25.34 4.74 14.43
N LEU A 686 -25.44 5.34 13.24
CA LEU A 686 -25.61 4.59 11.99
C LEU A 686 -24.39 3.72 11.66
N ASN A 687 -23.17 4.24 11.89
CA ASN A 687 -21.94 3.50 11.66
C ASN A 687 -21.85 2.24 12.55
N LEU A 688 -22.24 2.34 13.83
CA LEU A 688 -22.27 1.18 14.73
C LEU A 688 -23.26 0.11 14.27
N GLN A 689 -24.42 0.50 13.76
CA GLN A 689 -25.40 -0.43 13.18
C GLN A 689 -24.85 -1.12 11.93
N LEU A 690 -24.20 -0.35 11.04
CA LEU A 690 -23.61 -0.88 9.82
C LEU A 690 -22.49 -1.89 10.11
N GLU A 691 -21.63 -1.62 11.08
CA GLU A 691 -20.59 -2.57 11.49
C GLU A 691 -21.18 -3.88 12.04
N GLY A 692 -22.27 -3.79 12.80
CA GLY A 692 -23.00 -4.96 13.30
C GLY A 692 -23.57 -5.82 12.17
N ALA A 693 -24.25 -5.18 11.22
CA ALA A 693 -24.83 -5.85 10.05
C ALA A 693 -23.73 -6.50 9.17
N LEU A 694 -22.62 -5.80 8.96
CA LEU A 694 -21.49 -6.31 8.16
C LEU A 694 -20.86 -7.55 8.80
N ARG A 695 -20.70 -7.57 10.13
CA ARG A 695 -20.18 -8.74 10.87
C ARG A 695 -21.12 -9.94 10.74
N GLN A 696 -22.43 -9.74 10.86
CA GLN A 696 -23.42 -10.81 10.68
C GLN A 696 -23.40 -11.38 9.26
N ALA A 697 -23.36 -10.50 8.24
CA ALA A 697 -23.28 -10.91 6.85
C ALA A 697 -22.02 -11.75 6.57
N ARG A 698 -20.85 -11.30 7.05
CA ARG A 698 -19.58 -12.04 6.89
C ARG A 698 -19.60 -13.40 7.58
N ALA A 699 -20.18 -13.49 8.78
CA ALA A 699 -20.31 -14.75 9.50
C ALA A 699 -21.21 -15.74 8.75
N ALA A 700 -22.34 -15.27 8.20
CA ALA A 700 -23.26 -16.09 7.42
C ALA A 700 -22.60 -16.63 6.14
N THR A 701 -21.89 -15.78 5.39
CA THR A 701 -21.16 -16.21 4.18
C THR A 701 -20.08 -17.24 4.51
N ALA A 702 -19.29 -17.00 5.56
CA ALA A 702 -18.24 -17.94 5.95
C ALA A 702 -18.80 -19.32 6.34
N GLU A 703 -19.96 -19.37 6.99
CA GLU A 703 -20.61 -20.63 7.35
C GLU A 703 -21.18 -21.35 6.12
N ALA A 704 -21.82 -20.63 5.20
CA ALA A 704 -22.29 -21.18 3.93
C ALA A 704 -21.14 -21.80 3.12
N ASP A 705 -20.00 -21.11 3.03
CA ASP A 705 -18.82 -21.62 2.32
C ASP A 705 -18.21 -22.85 2.98
N ARG A 706 -18.25 -22.95 4.32
CA ARG A 706 -17.81 -24.15 5.04
C ARG A 706 -18.74 -25.32 4.76
N ALA A 707 -20.06 -25.11 4.84
CA ALA A 707 -21.05 -26.13 4.55
C ALA A 707 -20.94 -26.64 3.11
N SER A 708 -20.76 -25.74 2.14
CA SER A 708 -20.60 -26.09 0.72
C SER A 708 -19.33 -26.93 0.46
N ARG A 709 -18.20 -26.55 1.09
CA ARG A 709 -16.95 -27.32 1.01
C ARG A 709 -17.10 -28.70 1.66
N ALA A 710 -17.66 -28.77 2.86
CA ALA A 710 -17.91 -30.03 3.56
C ALA A 710 -18.81 -30.97 2.74
N LYS A 711 -19.88 -30.45 2.12
CA LYS A 711 -20.75 -31.21 1.20
C LYS A 711 -19.95 -31.77 0.02
N SER A 712 -19.14 -30.94 -0.62
CA SER A 712 -18.34 -31.33 -1.81
C SER A 712 -17.30 -32.41 -1.47
N ASP A 713 -16.59 -32.24 -0.36
CA ASP A 713 -15.54 -33.16 0.06
C ASP A 713 -16.14 -34.49 0.55
N PHE A 714 -17.30 -34.44 1.22
CA PHE A 714 -18.08 -35.63 1.59
C PHE A 714 -18.51 -36.43 0.35
N LEU A 715 -19.08 -35.77 -0.66
CA LEU A 715 -19.52 -36.43 -1.90
C LEU A 715 -18.33 -37.05 -2.66
N ALA A 716 -17.21 -36.35 -2.74
CA ALA A 716 -15.99 -36.85 -3.40
C ALA A 716 -15.46 -38.12 -2.72
N ASN A 717 -15.35 -38.11 -1.38
CA ASN A 717 -14.87 -39.26 -0.62
C ASN A 717 -15.84 -40.44 -0.70
N MET A 718 -17.14 -40.20 -0.51
CA MET A 718 -18.16 -41.25 -0.61
C MET A 718 -18.21 -41.91 -1.98
N SER A 719 -18.01 -41.15 -3.06
CA SER A 719 -17.95 -41.74 -4.40
C SER A 719 -16.80 -42.75 -4.55
N HIS A 720 -15.61 -42.43 -4.04
CA HIS A 720 -14.47 -43.33 -4.08
C HIS A 720 -14.70 -44.61 -3.25
N GLU A 721 -15.27 -44.44 -2.05
CA GLU A 721 -15.61 -45.53 -1.13
C GLU A 721 -16.74 -46.43 -1.66
N LEU A 722 -17.69 -45.89 -2.44
CA LEU A 722 -18.76 -46.66 -3.07
C LEU A 722 -18.30 -47.36 -4.35
N ARG A 723 -17.42 -46.73 -5.14
CA ARG A 723 -16.93 -47.28 -6.42
C ARG A 723 -16.11 -48.55 -6.21
N THR A 724 -15.30 -48.59 -5.16
CA THR A 724 -14.40 -49.72 -4.88
C THR A 724 -15.13 -51.05 -4.64
N PRO A 725 -16.08 -51.18 -3.69
CA PRO A 725 -16.83 -52.42 -3.49
C PRO A 725 -17.75 -52.74 -4.67
N LEU A 726 -18.29 -51.72 -5.35
CA LEU A 726 -19.20 -51.91 -6.48
C LEU A 726 -18.48 -52.47 -7.70
N ASN A 727 -17.27 -52.01 -7.99
CA ASN A 727 -16.42 -52.58 -9.05
C ASN A 727 -16.09 -54.05 -8.79
N ALA A 728 -15.91 -54.45 -7.53
CA ALA A 728 -15.70 -55.85 -7.16
C ALA A 728 -16.96 -56.69 -7.40
N ILE A 729 -18.14 -56.20 -6.96
CA ILE A 729 -19.44 -56.86 -7.20
C ILE A 729 -19.69 -57.03 -8.70
N LEU A 730 -19.44 -55.99 -9.49
CA LEU A 730 -19.57 -56.03 -10.94
C LEU A 730 -18.59 -57.00 -11.61
N GLY A 731 -17.33 -57.01 -11.16
CA GLY A 731 -16.33 -57.96 -11.65
C GLY A 731 -16.74 -59.41 -11.42
N PHE A 732 -17.24 -59.75 -10.23
CA PHE A 732 -17.74 -61.10 -9.95
C PHE A 732 -19.01 -61.43 -10.73
N ALA A 733 -19.96 -60.49 -10.85
CA ALA A 733 -21.16 -60.67 -11.66
C ALA A 733 -20.82 -60.92 -13.14
N GLU A 734 -19.89 -60.15 -13.70
CA GLU A 734 -19.44 -60.32 -15.09
C GLU A 734 -18.72 -61.66 -15.31
N MET A 735 -17.89 -62.09 -14.35
CA MET A 735 -17.25 -63.41 -14.42
C MET A 735 -18.27 -64.54 -14.40
N MET A 736 -19.31 -64.43 -13.55
CA MET A 736 -20.38 -65.43 -13.48
C MET A 736 -21.25 -65.42 -14.75
N ASP A 737 -21.53 -64.25 -15.34
CA ASP A 737 -22.28 -64.14 -16.60
C ASP A 737 -21.52 -64.76 -17.78
N LYS A 738 -20.20 -64.54 -17.83
CA LYS A 738 -19.30 -65.13 -18.84
C LYS A 738 -18.96 -66.62 -18.60
N GLY A 739 -19.46 -67.22 -17.52
CA GLY A 739 -19.25 -68.64 -17.20
C GLY A 739 -17.81 -68.98 -16.77
N ILE A 740 -17.05 -67.99 -16.30
CA ILE A 740 -15.67 -68.16 -15.84
C ILE A 740 -15.70 -68.80 -14.45
N GLY A 741 -15.41 -70.10 -14.37
CA GLY A 741 -15.47 -70.91 -13.14
C GLY A 741 -16.52 -72.02 -13.14
N GLY A 742 -17.29 -72.17 -14.21
CA GLY A 742 -18.30 -73.22 -14.39
C GLY A 742 -19.53 -72.71 -15.15
N THR A 743 -20.18 -73.58 -15.93
CA THR A 743 -21.42 -73.20 -16.63
C THR A 743 -22.59 -73.17 -15.65
N ILE A 744 -23.28 -72.03 -15.59
CA ILE A 744 -24.50 -71.87 -14.80
C ILE A 744 -25.65 -72.53 -15.57
N GLU A 745 -26.08 -73.70 -15.10
CA GLU A 745 -27.15 -74.49 -15.74
C GLU A 745 -28.55 -73.92 -15.44
N ASN A 746 -28.73 -73.27 -14.29
CA ASN A 746 -30.00 -72.67 -13.90
C ASN A 746 -30.19 -71.28 -14.53
N LEU A 747 -31.15 -71.17 -15.45
CA LEU A 747 -31.51 -69.93 -16.15
C LEU A 747 -31.87 -68.77 -15.21
N ALA A 748 -32.50 -69.04 -14.06
CA ALA A 748 -32.86 -68.00 -13.09
C ALA A 748 -31.63 -67.34 -12.45
N TYR A 749 -30.54 -68.09 -12.26
CA TYR A 749 -29.30 -67.52 -11.72
C TYR A 749 -28.59 -66.62 -12.73
N LYS A 750 -28.65 -66.95 -14.03
CA LYS A 750 -28.17 -66.05 -15.08
C LYS A 750 -28.95 -64.73 -15.09
N GLU A 751 -30.27 -64.78 -14.94
CA GLU A 751 -31.09 -63.56 -14.80
C GLU A 751 -30.70 -62.74 -13.57
N TYR A 752 -30.50 -63.36 -12.40
CA TYR A 752 -30.08 -62.63 -11.20
C TYR A 752 -28.70 -61.99 -11.34
N ILE A 753 -27.74 -62.67 -11.96
CA ILE A 753 -26.42 -62.11 -12.23
C ILE A 753 -26.52 -60.91 -13.17
N HIS A 754 -27.35 -61.03 -14.23
CA HIS A 754 -27.62 -59.92 -15.13
C HIS A 754 -28.25 -58.73 -14.40
N HIS A 755 -29.20 -58.97 -13.49
CA HIS A 755 -29.80 -57.92 -12.67
C HIS A 755 -28.80 -57.27 -11.71
N ILE A 756 -27.91 -58.04 -11.07
CA ILE A 756 -26.84 -57.50 -10.21
C ILE A 756 -25.87 -56.64 -11.02
N TYR A 757 -25.46 -57.11 -12.20
CA TYR A 757 -24.57 -56.38 -13.08
C TYR A 757 -25.21 -55.08 -13.58
N ALA A 758 -26.43 -55.15 -14.11
CA ALA A 758 -27.17 -53.98 -14.59
C ALA A 758 -27.39 -52.95 -13.47
N SER A 759 -27.77 -53.40 -12.27
CA SER A 759 -27.99 -52.52 -11.11
C SER A 759 -26.69 -51.87 -10.63
N GLY A 760 -25.57 -52.60 -10.64
CA GLY A 760 -24.28 -52.05 -10.23
C GLY A 760 -23.73 -51.03 -11.22
N CYS A 761 -23.89 -51.25 -12.52
CA CYS A 761 -23.53 -50.27 -13.55
C CYS A 761 -24.39 -49.01 -13.40
N HIS A 762 -25.68 -49.17 -13.15
CA HIS A 762 -26.59 -48.05 -12.93
C HIS A 762 -26.22 -47.20 -11.72
N LEU A 763 -25.83 -47.84 -10.60
CA LEU A 763 -25.38 -47.13 -9.40
C LEU A 763 -24.07 -46.35 -9.64
N LEU A 764 -23.14 -46.88 -10.44
CA LEU A 764 -21.93 -46.14 -10.82
C LEU A 764 -22.24 -44.89 -11.66
N GLU A 765 -23.20 -45.00 -12.60
CA GLU A 765 -23.66 -43.85 -13.39
C GLU A 765 -24.24 -42.76 -12.49
N ILE A 766 -25.14 -43.13 -11.55
CA ILE A 766 -25.72 -42.17 -10.58
C ILE A 766 -24.62 -41.47 -9.77
N ILE A 767 -23.65 -42.23 -9.25
CA ILE A 767 -22.57 -41.67 -8.44
C ILE A 767 -21.74 -40.67 -9.25
N ASN A 768 -21.45 -40.97 -10.51
CA ASN A 768 -20.70 -40.07 -11.37
C ASN A 768 -21.50 -38.81 -11.71
N ASP A 769 -22.79 -38.94 -12.02
CA ASP A 769 -23.67 -37.80 -12.29
C ASP A 769 -23.78 -36.85 -11.08
N VAL A 770 -23.90 -37.40 -9.86
CA VAL A 770 -23.92 -36.59 -8.62
C VAL A 770 -22.60 -35.86 -8.39
N LEU A 771 -21.47 -36.53 -8.66
CA LEU A 771 -20.16 -35.88 -8.55
C LEU A 771 -19.96 -34.76 -9.56
N ASP A 772 -20.34 -34.99 -10.81
CA ASP A 772 -20.20 -33.98 -11.86
C ASP A 772 -21.10 -32.77 -11.56
N LEU A 773 -22.34 -33.00 -11.13
CA LEU A 773 -23.22 -31.93 -10.65
C LEU A 773 -22.62 -31.17 -9.46
N SER A 774 -22.07 -31.88 -8.46
CA SER A 774 -21.43 -31.24 -7.29
C SER A 774 -20.18 -30.43 -7.66
N ARG A 775 -19.41 -30.86 -8.66
CA ARG A 775 -18.23 -30.12 -9.16
C ARG A 775 -18.64 -28.86 -9.92
N ILE A 776 -19.76 -28.90 -10.64
CA ILE A 776 -20.32 -27.73 -11.31
C ILE A 776 -20.87 -26.73 -10.28
N GLU A 777 -21.69 -27.19 -9.31
CA GLU A 777 -22.24 -26.33 -8.24
C GLU A 777 -21.14 -25.63 -7.41
N SER A 778 -20.01 -26.30 -7.20
CA SER A 778 -18.88 -25.77 -6.43
C SER A 778 -17.89 -24.93 -7.27
N GLY A 779 -18.13 -24.77 -8.57
CA GLY A 779 -17.23 -24.06 -9.49
C GLY A 779 -15.86 -24.72 -9.67
N ARG A 780 -15.70 -25.99 -9.27
CA ARG A 780 -14.44 -26.74 -9.35
C ARG A 780 -14.27 -27.51 -10.66
N MET A 781 -15.30 -27.56 -11.52
CA MET A 781 -15.21 -28.19 -12.84
C MET A 781 -14.37 -27.31 -13.78
N GLN A 782 -13.21 -27.80 -14.19
CA GLN A 782 -12.36 -27.12 -15.17
C GLN A 782 -12.77 -27.52 -16.57
N ILE A 783 -13.06 -26.53 -17.41
CA ILE A 783 -13.32 -26.73 -18.83
C ILE A 783 -12.06 -26.42 -19.63
N ILE A 784 -11.71 -27.31 -20.54
CA ILE A 784 -10.69 -27.04 -21.57
C ILE A 784 -11.43 -26.90 -22.90
N PRO A 785 -11.83 -25.68 -23.28
CA PRO A 785 -12.60 -25.47 -24.50
C PRO A 785 -11.72 -25.63 -25.74
N GLU A 786 -12.26 -26.32 -26.73
CA GLU A 786 -11.65 -26.55 -28.04
C GLU A 786 -12.66 -26.22 -29.16
N SER A 787 -12.16 -26.08 -30.39
CA SER A 787 -13.02 -25.92 -31.57
C SER A 787 -13.58 -27.29 -31.98
N ILE A 788 -14.90 -27.46 -31.87
CA ILE A 788 -15.58 -28.73 -32.11
C ILE A 788 -16.41 -28.66 -33.38
N ASP A 789 -16.23 -29.63 -34.27
CA ASP A 789 -17.11 -29.84 -35.42
C ASP A 789 -18.49 -30.36 -34.95
N PRO A 790 -19.59 -29.59 -35.15
CA PRO A 790 -20.93 -30.01 -34.74
C PRO A 790 -21.36 -31.33 -35.39
N GLU A 791 -21.02 -31.55 -36.67
CA GLU A 791 -21.42 -32.76 -37.37
C GLU A 791 -20.69 -33.99 -36.83
N GLY A 792 -19.37 -33.89 -36.64
CA GLY A 792 -18.55 -34.94 -36.05
C GLY A 792 -19.07 -35.41 -34.69
N ILE A 793 -19.32 -34.47 -33.76
CA ILE A 793 -19.70 -34.83 -32.39
C ILE A 793 -21.11 -35.42 -32.31
N ILE A 794 -22.06 -34.93 -33.11
CA ILE A 794 -23.44 -35.46 -33.17
C ILE A 794 -23.44 -36.88 -33.73
N ARG A 795 -22.70 -37.12 -34.82
CA ARG A 795 -22.60 -38.46 -35.42
C ARG A 795 -21.89 -39.44 -34.49
N GLU A 796 -20.86 -38.99 -33.77
CA GLU A 796 -20.15 -39.83 -32.80
C GLU A 796 -21.04 -40.24 -31.62
N ALA A 797 -21.78 -39.28 -31.04
CA ALA A 797 -22.72 -39.57 -29.95
C ALA A 797 -23.85 -40.51 -30.39
N SER A 798 -24.39 -40.29 -31.59
CA SER A 798 -25.46 -41.12 -32.15
C SER A 798 -25.01 -42.56 -32.41
N ARG A 799 -23.81 -42.76 -33.01
CA ARG A 799 -23.23 -44.09 -33.23
C ARG A 799 -22.96 -44.84 -31.93
N PHE A 800 -22.54 -44.13 -30.88
CA PHE A 800 -22.27 -44.74 -29.58
C PHE A 800 -23.52 -45.36 -28.95
N LEU A 801 -24.69 -44.72 -29.12
CA LEU A 801 -25.95 -45.21 -28.58
C LEU A 801 -26.74 -46.12 -29.54
N GLU A 802 -26.35 -46.21 -30.81
CA GLU A 802 -27.03 -47.01 -31.84
C GLU A 802 -27.33 -48.47 -31.41
N PRO A 803 -26.42 -49.22 -30.74
CA PRO A 803 -26.71 -50.59 -30.30
C PRO A 803 -27.75 -50.69 -29.18
N LYS A 804 -27.83 -49.67 -28.31
CA LYS A 804 -28.83 -49.57 -27.23
C LYS A 804 -30.18 -49.11 -27.80
N ILE A 805 -30.15 -48.16 -28.73
CA ILE A 805 -31.35 -47.57 -29.36
C ILE A 805 -32.02 -48.56 -30.31
N ARG A 806 -31.29 -49.35 -31.11
CA ARG A 806 -31.87 -50.37 -32.01
C ARG A 806 -32.68 -51.47 -31.31
N LYS A 807 -32.48 -51.67 -29.99
CA LYS A 807 -33.29 -52.59 -29.18
C LYS A 807 -34.64 -51.98 -28.76
N ALA A 808 -34.78 -50.66 -28.78
CA ALA A 808 -35.94 -49.92 -28.28
C ALA A 808 -36.67 -49.07 -29.35
N VAL A 809 -36.00 -48.57 -30.39
CA VAL A 809 -36.47 -47.57 -31.37
C VAL A 809 -35.92 -47.91 -32.78
N GLN A 810 -36.65 -47.59 -33.87
CA GLN A 810 -36.32 -48.09 -35.23
C GLN A 810 -35.18 -47.34 -35.92
N ASN A 811 -35.09 -46.01 -35.78
CA ASN A 811 -34.08 -45.17 -36.46
C ASN A 811 -33.79 -43.84 -35.73
N ILE A 812 -32.62 -43.25 -36.00
CA ILE A 812 -32.24 -41.88 -35.62
C ILE A 812 -32.10 -41.06 -36.91
N SER A 813 -32.89 -39.99 -37.04
CA SER A 813 -32.81 -39.03 -38.13
C SER A 813 -31.94 -37.84 -37.70
N ILE A 814 -30.90 -37.52 -38.47
CA ILE A 814 -29.95 -36.46 -38.14
C ILE A 814 -30.05 -35.36 -39.20
N ASN A 815 -30.55 -34.18 -38.80
CA ASN A 815 -30.77 -33.03 -39.66
C ASN A 815 -29.86 -31.86 -39.24
N ILE A 816 -28.76 -31.66 -39.97
CA ILE A 816 -27.77 -30.62 -39.66
C ILE A 816 -27.83 -29.57 -40.76
N ALA A 817 -27.94 -28.29 -40.38
CA ALA A 817 -27.87 -27.19 -41.33
C ALA A 817 -26.49 -27.16 -42.02
N PRO A 818 -26.44 -26.89 -43.35
CA PRO A 818 -25.16 -26.72 -44.03
C PRO A 818 -24.40 -25.50 -43.47
N ASP A 819 -23.07 -25.59 -43.46
CA ASP A 819 -22.14 -24.50 -43.10
C ASP A 819 -22.28 -23.93 -41.67
N LEU A 820 -22.49 -24.80 -40.68
CA LEU A 820 -22.41 -24.40 -39.26
C LEU A 820 -20.96 -24.14 -38.83
N PRO A 821 -20.67 -23.02 -38.15
CA PRO A 821 -19.37 -22.80 -37.52
C PRO A 821 -19.07 -23.85 -36.44
N PRO A 822 -17.79 -24.03 -36.05
CA PRO A 822 -17.44 -24.90 -34.93
C PRO A 822 -18.09 -24.43 -33.62
N ILE A 823 -18.42 -25.36 -32.72
CA ILE A 823 -18.81 -25.03 -31.34
C ILE A 823 -17.53 -24.73 -30.56
N TRP A 824 -17.57 -23.70 -29.70
CA TRP A 824 -16.50 -23.45 -28.74
C TRP A 824 -16.86 -24.09 -27.40
N GLY A 825 -16.19 -25.18 -27.03
CA GLY A 825 -16.51 -25.89 -25.79
C GLY A 825 -15.69 -27.14 -25.55
N GLU A 826 -15.97 -27.87 -24.48
CA GLU A 826 -15.27 -29.11 -24.17
C GLU A 826 -15.95 -30.34 -24.78
N PRO A 827 -15.25 -31.12 -25.64
CA PRO A 827 -15.87 -32.21 -26.40
C PRO A 827 -16.53 -33.28 -25.53
N ARG A 828 -15.96 -33.57 -24.37
CA ARG A 828 -16.46 -34.60 -23.45
C ARG A 828 -17.84 -34.26 -22.90
N TYR A 829 -18.04 -33.01 -22.51
CA TYR A 829 -19.28 -32.54 -21.89
C TYR A 829 -20.39 -32.31 -22.92
N ILE A 830 -20.05 -31.81 -24.11
CA ILE A 830 -21.02 -31.69 -25.21
C ILE A 830 -21.50 -33.07 -25.68
N LYS A 831 -20.59 -34.06 -25.73
CA LYS A 831 -20.96 -35.45 -26.00
C LYS A 831 -21.84 -36.03 -24.89
N GLN A 832 -21.57 -35.70 -23.63
CA GLN A 832 -22.39 -36.13 -22.49
C GLN A 832 -23.81 -35.55 -22.56
N ILE A 833 -23.95 -34.26 -22.94
CA ILE A 833 -25.26 -33.64 -23.17
C ILE A 833 -26.05 -34.46 -24.20
N LEU A 834 -25.45 -34.75 -25.36
CA LEU A 834 -26.07 -35.53 -26.43
C LEU A 834 -26.47 -36.94 -25.98
N ILE A 835 -25.59 -37.63 -25.25
CA ILE A 835 -25.86 -38.99 -24.74
C ILE A 835 -27.03 -38.98 -23.76
N ASN A 836 -27.08 -38.02 -22.84
CA ASN A 836 -28.16 -37.89 -21.87
C ASN A 836 -29.51 -37.59 -22.54
N LEU A 837 -29.52 -36.70 -23.53
CA LEU A 837 -30.73 -36.36 -24.29
C LEU A 837 -31.23 -37.55 -25.14
N LEU A 838 -30.33 -38.21 -25.88
CA LEU A 838 -30.67 -39.36 -26.72
C LEU A 838 -31.12 -40.59 -25.90
N SER A 839 -30.50 -40.81 -24.75
CA SER A 839 -30.90 -41.88 -23.81
C SER A 839 -32.30 -41.63 -23.26
N ASN A 840 -32.60 -40.40 -22.83
CA ASN A 840 -33.93 -40.01 -22.38
C ASN A 840 -34.97 -40.14 -23.51
N ALA A 841 -34.67 -39.60 -24.69
CA ALA A 841 -35.52 -39.69 -25.87
C ALA A 841 -35.85 -41.15 -26.24
N SER A 842 -34.86 -42.04 -26.20
CA SER A 842 -35.05 -43.47 -26.47
C SER A 842 -35.89 -44.18 -25.40
N LYS A 843 -35.80 -43.75 -24.14
CA LYS A 843 -36.49 -44.36 -23.00
C LYS A 843 -38.00 -44.06 -22.99
N PHE A 844 -38.38 -42.85 -23.41
CA PHE A 844 -39.76 -42.37 -23.35
C PHE A 844 -40.51 -42.46 -24.68
N SER A 845 -39.82 -42.89 -25.75
CA SER A 845 -40.42 -43.13 -27.07
C SER A 845 -41.07 -44.53 -27.18
N PRO A 846 -42.16 -44.67 -27.95
CA PRO A 846 -42.73 -45.98 -28.26
C PRO A 846 -41.82 -46.81 -29.15
N ALA A 847 -41.96 -48.14 -29.05
CA ALA A 847 -41.16 -49.07 -29.84
C ALA A 847 -41.36 -48.86 -31.35
N GLY A 848 -40.26 -48.70 -32.10
CA GLY A 848 -40.31 -48.41 -33.54
C GLY A 848 -40.47 -46.92 -33.90
N ALA A 849 -40.39 -46.01 -32.94
CA ALA A 849 -40.33 -44.58 -33.22
C ALA A 849 -39.07 -44.17 -34.03
N THR A 850 -39.04 -42.93 -34.49
CA THR A 850 -37.82 -42.29 -35.02
C THR A 850 -37.48 -41.11 -34.13
N LEU A 851 -36.25 -41.04 -33.63
CA LEU A 851 -35.74 -39.88 -32.89
C LEU A 851 -35.14 -38.89 -33.89
N THR A 852 -35.36 -37.59 -33.68
CA THR A 852 -34.77 -36.56 -34.55
C THR A 852 -33.72 -35.77 -33.78
N VAL A 853 -32.50 -35.67 -34.31
CA VAL A 853 -31.47 -34.76 -33.82
C VAL A 853 -31.31 -33.64 -34.84
N CYS A 854 -31.49 -32.40 -34.41
CA CYS A 854 -31.37 -31.24 -35.27
C CYS A 854 -30.29 -30.28 -34.74
N ALA A 855 -29.46 -29.76 -35.65
CA ALA A 855 -28.48 -28.74 -35.35
C ALA A 855 -28.64 -27.60 -36.36
N ILE A 856 -29.03 -26.43 -35.87
CA ILE A 856 -29.25 -25.22 -36.68
C ILE A 856 -28.65 -24.01 -35.99
N ARG A 857 -28.40 -22.94 -36.73
CA ARG A 857 -28.06 -21.65 -36.11
C ARG A 857 -29.31 -21.11 -35.39
N ALA A 858 -29.13 -20.68 -34.14
CA ALA A 858 -30.22 -20.12 -33.34
C ALA A 858 -30.64 -18.73 -33.87
N GLN A 859 -31.66 -18.13 -33.26
CA GLN A 859 -32.03 -16.73 -33.54
C GLN A 859 -30.87 -15.77 -33.23
N ASP A 860 -30.09 -16.08 -32.19
CA ASP A 860 -28.80 -15.44 -31.96
C ASP A 860 -27.78 -16.04 -32.95
N PRO A 861 -27.18 -15.23 -33.85
CA PRO A 861 -26.24 -15.73 -34.83
C PRO A 861 -24.98 -16.37 -34.20
N ASN A 862 -24.68 -16.08 -32.94
CA ASN A 862 -23.50 -16.60 -32.26
C ASN A 862 -23.77 -17.91 -31.52
N MET A 863 -24.98 -18.46 -31.61
CA MET A 863 -25.38 -19.66 -30.88
C MET A 863 -25.86 -20.76 -31.84
N LEU A 864 -25.50 -21.99 -31.53
CA LEU A 864 -26.05 -23.21 -32.11
C LEU A 864 -27.28 -23.61 -31.31
N ASP A 865 -28.40 -23.88 -31.97
CA ASP A 865 -29.53 -24.63 -31.41
C ASP A 865 -29.35 -26.11 -31.75
N LEU A 866 -28.94 -26.88 -30.74
CA LEU A 866 -28.84 -28.34 -30.81
C LEU A 866 -30.04 -28.95 -30.12
N SER A 867 -30.94 -29.58 -30.89
CA SER A 867 -32.18 -30.16 -30.36
C SER A 867 -32.26 -31.66 -30.57
N VAL A 868 -32.88 -32.34 -29.59
CA VAL A 868 -33.27 -33.75 -29.67
C VAL A 868 -34.77 -33.84 -29.47
N GLU A 869 -35.46 -34.42 -30.44
CA GLU A 869 -36.90 -34.62 -30.46
C GLU A 869 -37.24 -36.10 -30.34
N ASP A 870 -38.19 -36.39 -29.45
CA ASP A 870 -38.77 -37.70 -29.25
C ASP A 870 -40.30 -37.66 -29.39
N PRO A 871 -40.93 -38.63 -30.08
CA PRO A 871 -42.38 -38.75 -30.16
C PRO A 871 -42.97 -39.52 -28.97
N GLY A 872 -42.48 -39.24 -27.75
CA GLY A 872 -42.86 -39.93 -26.52
C GLY A 872 -44.12 -39.38 -25.84
N VAL A 873 -44.27 -39.71 -24.55
CA VAL A 873 -45.46 -39.37 -23.73
C VAL A 873 -45.66 -37.86 -23.51
N GLY A 874 -44.62 -37.06 -23.66
CA GLY A 874 -44.62 -35.62 -23.39
C GLY A 874 -44.83 -35.26 -21.91
N MET A 875 -44.76 -33.97 -21.59
CA MET A 875 -44.80 -33.42 -20.22
C MET A 875 -45.73 -32.19 -20.14
N THR A 876 -46.36 -31.98 -18.99
CA THR A 876 -47.03 -30.73 -18.60
C THR A 876 -46.03 -29.66 -18.14
N ALA A 877 -46.45 -28.40 -18.02
CA ALA A 877 -45.57 -27.30 -17.59
C ALA A 877 -45.01 -27.49 -16.17
N GLU A 878 -45.83 -28.03 -15.26
CA GLU A 878 -45.41 -28.39 -13.90
C GLU A 878 -44.37 -29.52 -13.93
N GLN A 879 -44.57 -30.52 -14.79
CA GLN A 879 -43.64 -31.64 -14.96
C GLN A 879 -42.31 -31.20 -15.58
N ILE A 880 -42.31 -30.25 -16.52
CA ILE A 880 -41.08 -29.64 -17.07
C ILE A 880 -40.29 -28.94 -15.95
N SER A 881 -40.98 -28.18 -15.11
CA SER A 881 -40.37 -27.46 -13.99
C SER A 881 -39.74 -28.41 -12.96
N MET A 882 -40.36 -29.58 -12.75
CA MET A 882 -39.80 -30.64 -11.91
C MET A 882 -38.65 -31.38 -12.61
N ALA A 883 -38.74 -31.71 -13.90
CA ALA A 883 -37.78 -32.55 -14.61
C ALA A 883 -36.36 -31.95 -14.68
N VAL A 884 -36.22 -30.62 -14.59
CA VAL A 884 -34.92 -29.92 -14.56
C VAL A 884 -34.30 -29.83 -13.17
N GLN A 885 -35.01 -30.25 -12.12
CA GLN A 885 -34.50 -30.29 -10.74
C GLN A 885 -33.72 -31.59 -10.48
N PRO A 886 -32.58 -31.55 -9.76
CA PRO A 886 -31.84 -32.76 -9.40
C PRO A 886 -32.71 -33.76 -8.61
N PHE A 887 -32.61 -35.04 -8.96
CA PHE A 887 -33.31 -36.17 -8.32
C PHE A 887 -34.83 -36.20 -8.51
N ALA A 888 -35.41 -35.29 -9.31
CA ALA A 888 -36.83 -35.32 -9.59
C ALA A 888 -37.17 -36.41 -10.62
N GLN A 889 -38.15 -37.27 -10.30
CA GLN A 889 -38.71 -38.27 -11.21
C GLN A 889 -40.21 -38.05 -11.38
N LEU A 890 -40.71 -38.20 -12.60
CA LEU A 890 -42.13 -38.11 -12.91
C LEU A 890 -42.77 -39.48 -12.69
N GLU A 891 -43.60 -39.63 -11.66
CA GLU A 891 -44.35 -40.87 -11.41
C GLU A 891 -45.40 -41.10 -12.50
N HIS A 892 -45.18 -42.09 -13.37
CA HIS A 892 -46.21 -42.59 -14.27
C HIS A 892 -46.74 -43.94 -13.77
N HIS A 893 -48.02 -43.96 -13.38
CA HIS A 893 -48.77 -45.11 -12.86
C HIS A 893 -48.95 -46.31 -13.82
N MET A 894 -48.30 -46.38 -14.99
CA MET A 894 -48.65 -47.36 -16.04
C MET A 894 -47.48 -48.03 -16.81
N SER A 895 -46.22 -47.93 -16.37
CA SER A 895 -45.16 -48.81 -16.94
C SER A 895 -44.19 -49.30 -15.87
N LYS A 896 -44.23 -50.60 -15.58
CA LYS A 896 -43.43 -51.28 -14.55
C LYS A 896 -41.96 -51.54 -14.95
N SER A 897 -41.39 -50.80 -15.91
CA SER A 897 -40.13 -51.24 -16.57
C SER A 897 -39.01 -50.21 -16.72
N HIS A 898 -39.10 -48.99 -16.19
CA HIS A 898 -38.14 -47.94 -16.57
C HIS A 898 -37.69 -47.00 -15.43
N GLU A 899 -36.90 -47.52 -14.47
CA GLU A 899 -36.18 -46.72 -13.47
C GLU A 899 -35.16 -45.77 -14.14
N GLY A 900 -35.06 -44.52 -13.69
CA GLY A 900 -34.12 -43.53 -14.22
C GLY A 900 -33.56 -42.68 -13.08
N THR A 901 -32.39 -42.09 -13.24
CA THR A 901 -31.64 -41.46 -12.15
C THR A 901 -32.22 -40.13 -11.65
N GLY A 902 -33.06 -39.46 -12.46
CA GLY A 902 -33.57 -38.11 -12.16
C GLY A 902 -32.50 -37.00 -12.22
N LEU A 903 -31.29 -37.31 -12.71
CA LEU A 903 -30.16 -36.37 -12.77
C LEU A 903 -29.79 -35.92 -14.19
N GLY A 904 -30.26 -36.64 -15.21
CA GLY A 904 -29.81 -36.43 -16.59
C GLY A 904 -30.11 -35.03 -17.12
N LEU A 905 -31.33 -34.51 -16.92
CA LEU A 905 -31.75 -33.22 -17.47
C LEU A 905 -31.19 -32.04 -16.67
N SER A 906 -31.06 -32.18 -15.34
CA SER A 906 -30.35 -31.22 -14.50
C SER A 906 -28.87 -31.13 -14.87
N LEU A 907 -28.22 -32.26 -15.17
CA LEU A 907 -26.83 -32.29 -15.63
C LEU A 907 -26.69 -31.64 -17.00
N VAL A 908 -27.61 -31.90 -17.94
CA VAL A 908 -27.64 -31.24 -19.26
C VAL A 908 -27.74 -29.72 -19.12
N LYS A 909 -28.63 -29.23 -18.23
CA LYS A 909 -28.76 -27.81 -17.92
C LYS A 909 -27.44 -27.23 -17.40
N SER A 910 -26.86 -27.84 -16.37
CA SER A 910 -25.62 -27.36 -15.75
C SER A 910 -24.42 -27.41 -16.70
N LEU A 911 -24.33 -28.44 -17.55
CA LEU A 911 -23.30 -28.55 -18.59
C LEU A 911 -23.48 -27.51 -19.70
N ALA A 912 -24.71 -27.15 -20.07
CA ALA A 912 -24.94 -26.05 -21.00
C ALA A 912 -24.54 -24.70 -20.38
N GLU A 913 -24.93 -24.43 -19.13
CA GLU A 913 -24.63 -23.18 -18.42
C GLU A 913 -23.13 -22.93 -18.24
N ILE A 914 -22.35 -23.96 -17.91
CA ILE A 914 -20.88 -23.83 -17.77
C ILE A 914 -20.19 -23.56 -19.12
N HIS A 915 -20.83 -23.88 -20.24
CA HIS A 915 -20.42 -23.49 -21.60
C HIS A 915 -21.00 -22.13 -22.04
N HIS A 916 -21.56 -21.34 -21.14
CA HIS A 916 -22.28 -20.09 -21.45
C HIS A 916 -23.52 -20.29 -22.35
N GLY A 917 -24.07 -21.49 -22.33
CA GLY A 917 -25.30 -21.89 -23.00
C GLY A 917 -26.50 -21.98 -22.06
N TRP A 918 -27.61 -22.46 -22.59
CA TRP A 918 -28.84 -22.70 -21.82
C TRP A 918 -29.72 -23.74 -22.53
N ILE A 919 -30.80 -24.20 -21.87
CA ILE A 919 -31.72 -25.20 -22.44
C ILE A 919 -33.15 -24.69 -22.50
N ARG A 920 -33.91 -25.13 -23.51
CA ARG A 920 -35.37 -24.97 -23.61
C ARG A 920 -36.01 -26.33 -23.81
N ILE A 921 -37.14 -26.59 -23.17
CA ILE A 921 -37.87 -27.84 -23.32
C ILE A 921 -39.26 -27.49 -23.85
N ASP A 922 -39.55 -27.94 -25.06
CA ASP A 922 -40.85 -27.80 -25.71
C ASP A 922 -41.53 -29.18 -25.67
N SER A 923 -42.53 -29.34 -24.81
CA SER A 923 -43.21 -30.63 -24.60
C SER A 923 -44.71 -30.43 -24.41
N SER A 924 -45.50 -31.41 -24.83
CA SER A 924 -46.94 -31.43 -24.57
C SER A 924 -47.41 -32.87 -24.40
N PRO A 925 -48.33 -33.15 -23.45
CA PRO A 925 -48.81 -34.52 -23.22
C PRO A 925 -49.32 -35.17 -24.51
N GLY A 926 -48.81 -36.36 -24.83
CA GLY A 926 -49.18 -37.15 -26.01
C GLY A 926 -48.61 -36.69 -27.35
N ARG A 927 -47.77 -35.64 -27.38
CA ARG A 927 -47.11 -35.13 -28.60
C ARG A 927 -45.60 -35.33 -28.64
N GLY A 928 -44.99 -35.76 -27.53
CA GLY A 928 -43.54 -35.90 -27.43
C GLY A 928 -42.85 -34.71 -26.77
N THR A 929 -41.52 -34.73 -26.78
CA THR A 929 -40.65 -33.72 -26.17
C THR A 929 -39.54 -33.32 -27.13
N ILE A 930 -39.27 -32.02 -27.21
CA ILE A 930 -38.12 -31.45 -27.88
C ILE A 930 -37.28 -30.73 -26.83
N VAL A 931 -36.02 -31.14 -26.68
CA VAL A 931 -35.07 -30.45 -25.80
C VAL A 931 -34.05 -29.72 -26.65
N HIS A 932 -34.10 -28.39 -26.61
CA HIS A 932 -33.14 -27.49 -27.24
C HIS A 932 -32.00 -27.18 -26.27
N THR A 933 -30.77 -27.30 -26.75
CA THR A 933 -29.54 -26.89 -26.05
C THR A 933 -28.85 -25.83 -26.88
N PHE A 934 -28.74 -24.62 -26.34
CA PHE A 934 -28.08 -23.50 -26.99
C PHE A 934 -26.62 -23.46 -26.58
N LEU A 935 -25.69 -23.55 -27.54
CA LEU A 935 -24.24 -23.56 -27.30
C LEU A 935 -23.52 -22.48 -28.13
N PRO A 936 -22.44 -21.86 -27.64
CA PRO A 936 -21.74 -20.80 -28.37
C PRO A 936 -20.98 -21.35 -29.59
N LEU A 937 -21.15 -20.67 -30.73
CA LEU A 937 -20.40 -20.89 -31.96
C LEU A 937 -19.09 -20.08 -31.93
N LEU A 938 -18.02 -20.65 -32.50
CA LEU A 938 -16.75 -19.98 -32.73
C LEU A 938 -16.90 -18.97 -33.87
N VAL A 939 -17.19 -17.71 -33.53
CA VAL A 939 -17.27 -16.62 -34.51
C VAL A 939 -15.86 -16.11 -34.78
N VAL A 940 -15.28 -16.48 -35.92
CA VAL A 940 -14.06 -15.83 -36.42
C VAL A 940 -14.46 -14.40 -36.83
N PRO A 941 -13.87 -13.34 -36.26
CA PRO A 941 -14.14 -12.00 -36.73
C PRO A 941 -13.70 -11.93 -38.20
N SER A 942 -14.65 -11.66 -39.09
CA SER A 942 -14.34 -11.31 -40.47
C SER A 942 -13.39 -10.11 -40.42
N VAL A 943 -12.12 -10.34 -40.76
CA VAL A 943 -11.15 -9.27 -40.99
C VAL A 943 -11.72 -8.46 -42.16
N GLY A 944 -12.26 -7.28 -41.83
CA GLY A 944 -12.79 -6.34 -42.80
C GLY A 944 -11.68 -5.86 -43.74
N GLN A 945 -12.03 -5.80 -45.02
CA GLN A 945 -11.29 -5.07 -46.07
C GLN A 945 -11.16 -3.59 -45.75
#